data_AF-A0A519DQ91-F1
#
_entry.id   AF-A0A519DQ91-F1
#
_cell.length_a   1.000
_cell.length_b   1.000
_cell.length_c   1.000
_cell.angle_alpha   90.00
_cell.angle_beta   90.00
_cell.angle_gamma   90.00
#
_symmetry.space_group_name_H-M   'P 1'
#
loop_
_entity.id
_entity.type
_entity.pdbx_description
1 polymer ?
#
loop_
_entity_poly.entity_id
_entity_poly.type
_entity_poly.pdbx_seq_one_letter_code
_entity_poly.pdbx_strand_id
1 'polypeptide(L)'
;MTITKDDSKSYDDIGELTAEDLFANIYNELTDEKDAIIKDGAYKQSTTQKERLSFVSAQKADDLIKVDMAYKGGSIRWKPLPLELILLDDTIDVVNAAFGRILPECEDGETAFLRACPEFARHGVLESIKVTKENLQENWISLTETMKKEDPRGCMILQPFVHATSSAVLAPQQFATIGKGHDGITAGNERTLYFALNPTQTYMSNDINMINNSHEFDIKTGTTNYELEFVYKRDEEYKKKMGGGNEPYITQIRASPPNPPRASPFTWHTNVSCPNYKVENVNEELDCPDNTCLKVAKITGSAGTTGRCEVKDMTEFLSTSGIASLGAVWVASGLEEVAWLEENITREKCPKGFVISHPTGSLMSHICAHARQHGIPYVVGEVNVGDRFTEGTPTWLALDPNWDIIPQPYNACAPEYIEAFKAGLLRSQTHWQRQQGWFAHFFHQWAGGMNYNGINDAYLSGAFVGWMTKAILAVSLGEMRYCKDYKKNMMVDLWPTLTTMMGETKWREVSGNKHASTVRQHYYALVEQMNVDTIEIALALTWCKKQFSTGWGTSTSFGGTNWAECASRGANVCKSVNAFLVNPNQETLNELIGEVNLAKNLEHNGGFLYDKFLSQKAFDYSSLHSSGTDNQKGLFSHSPDSLAYMFRTYELASEFMDGDVNEKNAVPNADWITLFNFLRGKGASYFRQQFIANSLEIPEALRDAAVACGPKYMHWNNKYSTAEGFIPCGMSTCKLCKENDVLVMDLKYGSVSSQLLTNSYPEVFMASGKDVSSLESYAVASLLREKKYQDVTPQMWINGWNGLNKLDVTYPLLSELLQKFLRNQMSDNNTWTDEVLKVLKEEVQ
;
A
#
# COMPACT_ATOMS: atom_id res chain seq x y z
N MET A 1 -25.53 -2.92 -54.15
CA MET A 1 -26.75 -2.33 -54.76
C MET A 1 -26.61 -2.33 -56.27
N THR A 2 -27.30 -3.26 -56.94
CA THR A 2 -27.50 -3.23 -58.38
C THR A 2 -28.99 -3.00 -58.56
N ILE A 3 -29.40 -1.74 -58.71
CA ILE A 3 -30.80 -1.41 -58.98
C ILE A 3 -31.10 -1.95 -60.38
N THR A 4 -31.83 -3.06 -60.46
CA THR A 4 -32.43 -3.52 -61.71
C THR A 4 -33.48 -2.49 -62.11
N LYS A 5 -33.17 -1.68 -63.12
CA LYS A 5 -34.14 -0.80 -63.76
C LYS A 5 -35.25 -1.65 -64.35
N ASP A 6 -36.39 -1.66 -63.69
CA ASP A 6 -37.66 -2.00 -64.34
C ASP A 6 -38.08 -0.77 -65.16
N ASP A 7 -37.67 -0.74 -66.43
CA ASP A 7 -37.92 0.36 -67.38
C ASP A 7 -39.41 0.48 -67.80
N SER A 8 -40.35 -0.13 -67.05
CA SER A 8 -41.78 -0.17 -67.41
C SER A 8 -42.68 0.79 -66.64
N LYS A 9 -42.18 1.54 -65.66
CA LYS A 9 -42.98 2.55 -64.92
C LYS A 9 -42.53 3.97 -65.28
N SER A 10 -43.41 4.73 -65.95
CA SER A 10 -43.11 6.12 -66.32
C SER A 10 -43.16 7.02 -65.09
N TYR A 11 -42.36 8.09 -65.13
CA TYR A 11 -42.23 9.07 -64.04
C TYR A 11 -43.52 9.83 -63.72
N ASP A 12 -44.59 9.65 -64.50
CA ASP A 12 -45.88 10.30 -64.33
C ASP A 12 -46.76 9.65 -63.24
N ASP A 13 -46.45 8.41 -62.82
CA ASP A 13 -47.21 7.70 -61.76
C ASP A 13 -46.77 8.06 -60.32
N ILE A 14 -45.77 8.92 -60.15
CA ILE A 14 -45.29 9.39 -58.84
C ILE A 14 -46.18 10.53 -58.29
N GLY A 15 -47.09 11.08 -59.10
CA GLY A 15 -47.97 12.19 -58.73
C GLY A 15 -49.07 11.86 -57.72
N GLU A 16 -49.34 10.58 -57.44
CA GLU A 16 -50.44 10.15 -56.55
C GLU A 16 -50.00 9.39 -55.30
N LEU A 17 -48.71 9.08 -55.13
CA LEU A 17 -48.22 8.45 -53.91
C LEU A 17 -48.18 9.47 -52.78
N THR A 18 -49.05 9.28 -51.79
CA THR A 18 -48.97 10.07 -50.57
C THR A 18 -47.67 9.75 -49.84
N ALA A 19 -47.19 10.65 -48.97
CA ALA A 19 -46.04 10.36 -48.12
C ALA A 19 -46.25 9.05 -47.34
N GLU A 20 -47.50 8.76 -46.96
CA GLU A 20 -47.92 7.55 -46.27
C GLU A 20 -47.68 6.28 -47.10
N ASP A 21 -48.00 6.31 -48.40
CA ASP A 21 -47.74 5.19 -49.31
C ASP A 21 -46.24 4.97 -49.55
N LEU A 22 -45.46 6.06 -49.62
CA LEU A 22 -44.00 5.97 -49.76
C LEU A 22 -43.36 5.35 -48.51
N PHE A 23 -43.79 5.80 -47.31
CA PHE A 23 -43.32 5.23 -46.05
C PHE A 23 -43.75 3.77 -45.89
N ALA A 24 -44.99 3.41 -46.27
CA ALA A 24 -45.47 2.04 -46.22
C ALA A 24 -44.69 1.12 -47.17
N ASN A 25 -44.37 1.58 -48.38
CA ASN A 25 -43.58 0.79 -49.33
C ASN A 25 -42.13 0.60 -48.85
N ILE A 26 -41.47 1.64 -48.34
CA ILE A 26 -40.12 1.53 -47.78
C ILE A 26 -40.13 0.60 -46.57
N TYR A 27 -41.14 0.71 -45.69
CA TYR A 27 -41.27 -0.16 -44.53
C TYR A 27 -41.49 -1.63 -44.93
N ASN A 28 -42.36 -1.88 -45.92
CA ASN A 28 -42.62 -3.24 -46.41
C ASN A 28 -41.39 -3.83 -47.11
N GLU A 29 -40.67 -3.07 -47.93
CA GLU A 29 -39.40 -3.54 -48.54
C GLU A 29 -38.36 -3.90 -47.48
N LEU A 30 -38.18 -3.07 -46.45
CA LEU A 30 -37.26 -3.37 -45.34
C LEU A 30 -37.71 -4.60 -44.52
N THR A 31 -39.02 -4.80 -44.39
CA THR A 31 -39.60 -5.96 -43.69
C THR A 31 -39.43 -7.25 -44.50
N ASP A 32 -39.71 -7.21 -45.81
CA ASP A 32 -39.55 -8.34 -46.71
C ASP A 32 -38.07 -8.73 -46.87
N GLU A 33 -37.16 -7.76 -46.93
CA GLU A 33 -35.71 -8.00 -46.94
C GLU A 33 -35.27 -8.65 -45.62
N LYS A 34 -35.74 -8.16 -44.47
CA LYS A 34 -35.50 -8.77 -43.15
C LYS A 34 -36.00 -10.23 -43.11
N ASP A 35 -37.21 -10.50 -43.57
CA ASP A 35 -37.83 -11.83 -43.54
C ASP A 35 -37.13 -12.81 -44.50
N ALA A 36 -36.73 -12.35 -45.69
CA ALA A 36 -35.97 -13.14 -46.65
C ALA A 36 -34.61 -13.57 -46.07
N ILE A 37 -33.89 -12.66 -45.40
CA ILE A 37 -32.56 -12.98 -44.86
C ILE A 37 -32.66 -13.88 -43.60
N ILE A 38 -33.70 -13.73 -42.77
CA ILE A 38 -33.96 -14.66 -41.64
C ILE A 38 -34.14 -16.10 -42.16
N LYS A 39 -34.77 -16.27 -43.32
CA LYS A 39 -35.09 -17.57 -43.91
C LYS A 39 -33.88 -18.28 -44.53
N ASP A 40 -32.91 -17.54 -45.05
CA ASP A 40 -31.70 -18.07 -45.72
C ASP A 40 -30.65 -18.67 -44.76
N GLY A 41 -30.81 -18.52 -43.44
CA GLY A 41 -30.00 -19.20 -42.44
C GLY A 41 -28.57 -18.69 -42.27
N ALA A 42 -28.15 -17.65 -43.01
CA ALA A 42 -26.86 -16.99 -42.87
C ALA A 42 -26.59 -16.50 -41.42
N TYR A 43 -27.64 -16.09 -40.71
CA TYR A 43 -27.57 -15.64 -39.31
C TYR A 43 -27.36 -16.76 -38.29
N LYS A 44 -27.53 -18.03 -38.69
CA LYS A 44 -27.14 -19.18 -37.85
C LYS A 44 -25.61 -19.29 -37.76
N GLN A 45 -24.83 -18.55 -38.56
CA GLN A 45 -23.36 -18.57 -38.53
C GLN A 45 -22.74 -17.43 -37.72
N SER A 46 -23.35 -16.24 -37.71
CA SER A 46 -22.96 -15.09 -36.87
C SER A 46 -24.11 -14.08 -36.81
N THR A 47 -24.42 -13.53 -35.64
CA THR A 47 -25.45 -12.49 -35.51
C THR A 47 -24.92 -11.05 -35.54
N THR A 48 -23.61 -10.87 -35.64
CA THR A 48 -22.94 -9.55 -35.70
C THR A 48 -22.62 -9.09 -37.13
N GLN A 49 -23.36 -9.60 -38.11
CA GLN A 49 -23.23 -9.23 -39.53
C GLN A 49 -23.70 -7.79 -39.77
N LYS A 50 -23.09 -7.11 -40.75
CA LYS A 50 -23.30 -5.67 -41.02
C LYS A 50 -24.77 -5.32 -41.25
N GLU A 51 -25.51 -6.20 -41.92
CA GLU A 51 -26.94 -6.09 -42.23
C GLU A 51 -27.79 -6.15 -40.96
N ARG A 52 -27.36 -6.88 -39.93
CA ARG A 52 -28.06 -6.92 -38.63
C ARG A 52 -27.79 -5.68 -37.79
N LEU A 53 -26.59 -5.12 -37.91
CA LEU A 53 -26.19 -3.93 -37.15
C LEU A 53 -27.03 -2.70 -37.51
N SER A 54 -27.56 -2.60 -38.74
CA SER A 54 -28.46 -1.49 -39.12
C SER A 54 -29.81 -1.51 -38.41
N PHE A 55 -30.19 -2.63 -37.76
CA PHE A 55 -31.40 -2.72 -36.95
C PHE A 55 -31.16 -2.40 -35.47
N VAL A 56 -29.92 -2.13 -35.06
CA VAL A 56 -29.58 -1.80 -33.67
C VAL A 56 -29.79 -0.32 -33.44
N SER A 57 -30.88 0.04 -32.75
CA SER A 57 -31.08 1.41 -32.24
C SER A 57 -30.63 1.59 -30.79
N ALA A 58 -30.35 0.50 -30.08
CA ALA A 58 -29.90 0.55 -28.69
C ALA A 58 -28.43 0.98 -28.59
N GLN A 59 -28.21 2.16 -28.02
CA GLN A 59 -26.87 2.72 -27.81
C GLN A 59 -25.93 1.72 -27.12
N LYS A 60 -26.38 1.10 -26.02
CA LYS A 60 -25.58 0.14 -25.26
C LYS A 60 -25.07 -1.03 -26.13
N ALA A 61 -25.91 -1.50 -27.06
CA ALA A 61 -25.54 -2.61 -27.91
C ALA A 61 -24.61 -2.18 -29.04
N ASP A 62 -24.94 -1.07 -29.70
CA ASP A 62 -24.13 -0.47 -30.75
C ASP A 62 -22.71 -0.14 -30.26
N ASP A 63 -22.59 0.53 -29.12
CA ASP A 63 -21.31 0.90 -28.52
C ASP A 63 -20.45 -0.33 -28.21
N LEU A 64 -21.04 -1.39 -27.62
CA LEU A 64 -20.29 -2.60 -27.26
C LEU A 64 -19.84 -3.39 -28.50
N ILE A 65 -20.66 -3.42 -29.56
CA ILE A 65 -20.28 -4.03 -30.85
C ILE A 65 -19.12 -3.26 -31.48
N LYS A 66 -19.15 -1.92 -31.45
CA LYS A 66 -18.05 -1.10 -31.96
C LYS A 66 -16.76 -1.31 -31.15
N VAL A 67 -16.87 -1.46 -29.82
CA VAL A 67 -15.73 -1.83 -28.96
C VAL A 67 -15.16 -3.19 -29.38
N ASP A 68 -16.00 -4.22 -29.59
CA ASP A 68 -15.56 -5.54 -30.06
C ASP A 68 -14.86 -5.48 -31.42
N MET A 69 -15.43 -4.74 -32.38
CA MET A 69 -14.81 -4.52 -33.69
C MET A 69 -13.47 -3.80 -33.57
N ALA A 70 -13.41 -2.73 -32.78
CA ALA A 70 -12.19 -1.95 -32.57
C ALA A 70 -11.10 -2.77 -31.86
N TYR A 71 -11.48 -3.62 -30.90
CA TYR A 71 -10.54 -4.51 -30.21
C TYR A 71 -9.98 -5.58 -31.16
N LYS A 72 -10.85 -6.24 -31.94
CA LYS A 72 -10.43 -7.20 -32.99
C LYS A 72 -9.55 -6.56 -34.06
N GLY A 73 -9.78 -5.28 -34.36
CA GLY A 73 -8.95 -4.48 -35.26
C GLY A 73 -7.62 -3.99 -34.66
N GLY A 74 -7.41 -4.18 -33.35
CA GLY A 74 -6.24 -3.65 -32.63
C GLY A 74 -6.25 -2.13 -32.41
N SER A 75 -7.39 -1.48 -32.64
CA SER A 75 -7.58 -0.03 -32.49
C SER A 75 -7.72 0.40 -31.03
N ILE A 76 -8.20 -0.50 -30.17
CA ILE A 76 -8.32 -0.28 -28.72
C ILE A 76 -7.70 -1.45 -27.95
N ARG A 77 -7.40 -1.22 -26.67
CA ARG A 77 -6.76 -2.24 -25.81
C ARG A 77 -7.72 -2.87 -24.79
N TRP A 78 -8.94 -2.35 -24.67
CA TRP A 78 -9.93 -2.84 -23.72
C TRP A 78 -10.59 -4.11 -24.25
N LYS A 79 -10.44 -5.21 -23.53
CA LYS A 79 -10.95 -6.51 -23.95
C LYS A 79 -12.46 -6.61 -23.70
N PRO A 80 -13.31 -6.66 -24.73
CA PRO A 80 -14.73 -6.97 -24.54
C PRO A 80 -14.90 -8.48 -24.35
N LEU A 81 -16.08 -8.87 -23.85
CA LEU A 81 -16.50 -10.26 -23.91
C LEU A 81 -16.95 -10.62 -25.33
N PRO A 82 -16.73 -11.85 -25.80
CA PRO A 82 -17.41 -12.38 -26.98
C PRO A 82 -18.91 -12.10 -26.88
N LEU A 83 -19.52 -11.67 -27.98
CA LEU A 83 -20.91 -11.24 -27.98
C LEU A 83 -21.64 -11.69 -29.24
N GLU A 84 -22.93 -11.98 -29.08
CA GLU A 84 -23.88 -12.21 -30.16
C GLU A 84 -25.05 -11.24 -29.99
N LEU A 85 -25.45 -10.57 -31.07
CA LEU A 85 -26.61 -9.69 -31.12
C LEU A 85 -27.90 -10.49 -31.30
N ILE A 86 -28.87 -10.29 -30.42
CA ILE A 86 -30.21 -10.90 -30.49
C ILE A 86 -31.24 -9.79 -30.70
N LEU A 87 -31.95 -9.84 -31.83
CA LEU A 87 -33.06 -8.93 -32.12
C LEU A 87 -34.36 -9.46 -31.49
N LEU A 88 -35.30 -8.58 -31.17
CA LEU A 88 -36.57 -8.99 -30.53
C LEU A 88 -37.44 -9.88 -31.42
N ASP A 89 -37.20 -9.89 -32.73
CA ASP A 89 -37.94 -10.72 -33.70
C ASP A 89 -37.15 -11.95 -34.16
N ASP A 90 -36.00 -12.23 -33.55
CA ASP A 90 -35.29 -13.48 -33.82
C ASP A 90 -36.14 -14.69 -33.42
N THR A 91 -35.91 -15.82 -34.08
CA THR A 91 -36.50 -17.09 -33.68
C THR A 91 -35.63 -17.79 -32.64
N ILE A 92 -36.22 -18.69 -31.85
CA ILE A 92 -35.46 -19.50 -30.87
C ILE A 92 -34.31 -20.28 -31.52
N ASP A 93 -34.41 -20.65 -32.80
CA ASP A 93 -33.33 -21.28 -33.56
C ASP A 93 -32.09 -20.40 -33.69
N VAL A 94 -32.27 -19.10 -33.95
CA VAL A 94 -31.18 -18.12 -34.05
C VAL A 94 -30.54 -17.94 -32.68
N VAL A 95 -31.36 -17.82 -31.64
CA VAL A 95 -30.90 -17.68 -30.24
C VAL A 95 -30.13 -18.92 -29.79
N ASN A 96 -30.62 -20.14 -30.09
CA ASN A 96 -29.92 -21.39 -29.81
C ASN A 96 -28.57 -21.48 -30.55
N ALA A 97 -28.52 -21.03 -31.81
CA ALA A 97 -27.28 -21.01 -32.59
C ALA A 97 -26.26 -20.02 -31.99
N ALA A 98 -26.70 -18.82 -31.61
CA ALA A 98 -25.88 -17.83 -30.91
C ALA A 98 -25.37 -18.37 -29.57
N PHE A 99 -26.25 -18.97 -28.77
CA PHE A 99 -25.87 -19.60 -27.50
C PHE A 99 -24.85 -20.72 -27.70
N GLY A 100 -25.02 -21.56 -28.71
CA GLY A 100 -24.06 -22.61 -29.05
C GLY A 100 -22.66 -22.08 -29.45
N ARG A 101 -22.57 -20.85 -29.98
CA ARG A 101 -21.28 -20.18 -30.26
C ARG A 101 -20.66 -19.51 -29.04
N ILE A 102 -21.49 -19.05 -28.10
CA ILE A 102 -21.04 -18.42 -26.86
C ILE A 102 -20.58 -19.45 -25.82
N LEU A 103 -21.25 -20.62 -25.73
CA LEU A 103 -20.92 -21.65 -24.74
C LEU A 103 -19.44 -22.07 -24.67
N PRO A 104 -18.72 -22.27 -25.80
CA PRO A 104 -17.29 -22.59 -25.75
C PRO A 104 -16.41 -21.49 -25.13
N GLU A 105 -16.88 -20.25 -25.08
CA GLU A 105 -16.20 -19.11 -24.47
C GLU A 105 -16.57 -18.94 -22.98
N CYS A 106 -17.58 -19.67 -22.50
CA CYS A 106 -17.99 -19.67 -21.10
C CYS A 106 -17.05 -20.54 -20.26
N GLU A 107 -16.71 -20.06 -19.07
CA GLU A 107 -15.78 -20.79 -18.20
C GLU A 107 -16.31 -22.16 -17.76
N ASP A 108 -17.60 -22.24 -17.46
CA ASP A 108 -18.28 -23.47 -17.06
C ASP A 108 -18.76 -24.30 -18.27
N GLY A 109 -18.70 -23.75 -19.48
CA GLY A 109 -19.21 -24.37 -20.70
C GLY A 109 -20.74 -24.52 -20.74
N GLU A 110 -21.48 -23.92 -19.80
CA GLU A 110 -22.92 -24.17 -19.60
C GLU A 110 -23.75 -22.89 -19.43
N THR A 111 -23.14 -21.79 -18.98
CA THR A 111 -23.85 -20.54 -18.67
C THR A 111 -23.47 -19.39 -19.60
N ALA A 112 -24.47 -18.73 -20.19
CA ALA A 112 -24.32 -17.41 -20.79
C ALA A 112 -25.08 -16.32 -20.02
N PHE A 113 -24.86 -15.06 -20.41
CA PHE A 113 -25.51 -13.88 -19.87
C PHE A 113 -26.30 -13.19 -20.98
N LEU A 114 -27.63 -13.13 -20.81
CA LEU A 114 -28.54 -12.47 -21.74
C LEU A 114 -28.84 -11.05 -21.22
N ARG A 115 -28.25 -10.06 -21.88
CA ARG A 115 -28.24 -8.65 -21.48
C ARG A 115 -29.30 -7.89 -22.27
N ALA A 116 -30.24 -7.26 -21.56
CA ALA A 116 -31.20 -6.35 -22.17
C ALA A 116 -30.51 -5.04 -22.58
N CYS A 117 -30.76 -4.61 -23.81
CA CYS A 117 -30.24 -3.38 -24.41
C CYS A 117 -31.42 -2.56 -24.94
N PRO A 118 -32.16 -1.86 -24.07
CA PRO A 118 -33.23 -0.96 -24.52
C PRO A 118 -32.64 0.19 -25.35
N GLU A 119 -33.47 0.79 -26.21
CA GLU A 119 -33.10 1.98 -26.96
C GLU A 119 -32.82 3.15 -26.01
N PHE A 120 -33.66 3.30 -24.98
CA PHE A 120 -33.50 4.29 -23.93
C PHE A 120 -33.25 3.59 -22.60
N ALA A 121 -32.36 4.13 -21.75
CA ALA A 121 -32.09 3.53 -20.45
C ALA A 121 -33.39 3.39 -19.62
N ARG A 122 -33.67 2.17 -19.13
CA ARG A 122 -34.81 1.85 -18.26
C ARG A 122 -34.31 1.23 -16.96
N HIS A 123 -34.09 2.05 -15.94
CA HIS A 123 -33.61 1.58 -14.64
C HIS A 123 -34.65 0.63 -13.99
N GLY A 124 -34.24 -0.58 -13.63
CA GLY A 124 -35.03 -1.51 -12.81
C GLY A 124 -36.21 -2.22 -13.50
N VAL A 125 -36.47 -1.98 -14.79
CA VAL A 125 -37.57 -2.64 -15.53
C VAL A 125 -37.10 -3.86 -16.31
N LEU A 126 -35.86 -3.85 -16.78
CA LEU A 126 -35.31 -4.87 -17.67
C LEU A 126 -34.03 -5.45 -17.06
N GLU A 127 -34.18 -6.54 -16.32
CA GLU A 127 -33.03 -7.23 -15.71
C GLU A 127 -32.29 -8.07 -16.75
N SER A 128 -30.96 -7.98 -16.73
CA SER A 128 -30.10 -8.89 -17.49
C SER A 128 -29.99 -10.21 -16.73
N ILE A 129 -30.15 -11.33 -17.43
CA ILE A 129 -30.38 -12.63 -16.79
C ILE A 129 -29.32 -13.65 -17.17
N LYS A 130 -28.96 -14.48 -16.18
CA LYS A 130 -28.13 -15.68 -16.37
C LYS A 130 -28.97 -16.74 -17.08
N VAL A 131 -28.46 -17.31 -18.17
CA VAL A 131 -29.15 -18.34 -18.96
C VAL A 131 -28.30 -19.60 -19.12
N THR A 132 -28.93 -20.77 -19.04
CA THR A 132 -28.36 -22.08 -19.34
C THR A 132 -29.12 -22.70 -20.50
N LYS A 133 -28.64 -23.84 -21.02
CA LYS A 133 -29.33 -24.54 -22.11
C LYS A 133 -30.78 -24.91 -21.77
N GLU A 134 -31.05 -25.23 -20.51
CA GLU A 134 -32.35 -25.68 -20.03
C GLU A 134 -33.36 -24.55 -19.91
N ASN A 135 -32.91 -23.34 -19.56
CA ASN A 135 -33.79 -22.20 -19.29
C ASN A 135 -33.73 -21.09 -20.35
N LEU A 136 -32.83 -21.20 -21.35
CA LEU A 136 -32.61 -20.17 -22.37
C LEU A 136 -33.90 -19.73 -23.05
N GLN A 137 -34.72 -20.69 -23.49
CA GLN A 137 -35.94 -20.39 -24.23
C GLN A 137 -36.96 -19.64 -23.38
N GLU A 138 -37.22 -20.11 -22.16
CA GLU A 138 -38.17 -19.48 -21.22
C GLU A 138 -37.72 -18.06 -20.88
N ASN A 139 -36.46 -17.90 -20.50
CA ASN A 139 -35.85 -16.63 -20.12
C ASN A 139 -35.82 -15.63 -21.29
N TRP A 140 -35.45 -16.09 -22.49
CA TRP A 140 -35.46 -15.25 -23.69
C TRP A 140 -36.88 -14.81 -24.07
N ILE A 141 -37.87 -15.70 -24.05
CA ILE A 141 -39.27 -15.34 -24.34
C ILE A 141 -39.74 -14.28 -23.34
N SER A 142 -39.56 -14.53 -22.04
CA SER A 142 -39.98 -13.59 -20.99
C SER A 142 -39.33 -12.22 -21.15
N LEU A 143 -38.03 -12.17 -21.42
CA LEU A 143 -37.31 -10.91 -21.59
C LEU A 143 -37.70 -10.20 -22.89
N THR A 144 -37.92 -10.96 -23.98
CA THR A 144 -38.38 -10.43 -25.27
C THR A 144 -39.77 -9.82 -25.17
N GLU A 145 -40.72 -10.49 -24.52
CA GLU A 145 -42.07 -9.98 -24.33
C GLU A 145 -42.07 -8.68 -23.51
N THR A 146 -41.26 -8.65 -22.44
CA THR A 146 -41.08 -7.44 -21.62
C THR A 146 -40.44 -6.31 -22.43
N MET A 147 -39.38 -6.60 -23.19
CA MET A 147 -38.74 -5.63 -24.09
C MET A 147 -39.71 -5.12 -25.15
N LYS A 148 -40.47 -5.99 -25.83
CA LYS A 148 -41.46 -5.56 -26.83
C LYS A 148 -42.52 -4.62 -26.27
N LYS A 149 -42.88 -4.80 -24.99
CA LYS A 149 -43.85 -3.96 -24.29
C LYS A 149 -43.26 -2.61 -23.86
N GLU A 150 -42.06 -2.62 -23.29
CA GLU A 150 -41.47 -1.44 -22.63
C GLU A 150 -40.50 -0.64 -23.55
N ASP A 151 -39.86 -1.31 -24.50
CA ASP A 151 -38.94 -0.74 -25.48
C ASP A 151 -38.86 -1.61 -26.77
N PRO A 152 -39.85 -1.50 -27.69
CA PRO A 152 -39.97 -2.35 -28.88
C PRO A 152 -38.85 -2.17 -29.91
N ARG A 153 -38.02 -1.13 -29.77
CA ARG A 153 -36.85 -0.87 -30.61
C ARG A 153 -35.54 -1.28 -29.92
N GLY A 154 -35.62 -1.83 -28.72
CA GLY A 154 -34.45 -2.39 -28.05
C GLY A 154 -33.98 -3.69 -28.70
N CYS A 155 -32.88 -4.23 -28.18
CA CYS A 155 -32.34 -5.53 -28.55
C CYS A 155 -31.73 -6.21 -27.33
N MET A 156 -31.08 -7.35 -27.53
CA MET A 156 -30.36 -8.07 -26.49
C MET A 156 -28.96 -8.43 -26.97
N ILE A 157 -28.04 -8.56 -26.02
CA ILE A 157 -26.72 -9.12 -26.26
C ILE A 157 -26.56 -10.40 -25.45
N LEU A 158 -26.10 -11.46 -26.09
CA LEU A 158 -25.71 -12.69 -25.44
C LEU A 158 -24.18 -12.73 -25.30
N GLN A 159 -23.68 -12.92 -24.08
CA GLN A 159 -22.24 -12.95 -23.76
C GLN A 159 -21.91 -14.13 -22.84
N PRO A 160 -20.64 -14.55 -22.72
CA PRO A 160 -20.23 -15.46 -21.66
C PRO A 160 -20.58 -14.90 -20.28
N PHE A 161 -21.06 -15.75 -19.38
CA PHE A 161 -21.25 -15.35 -17.99
C PHE A 161 -19.92 -15.40 -17.25
N VAL A 162 -19.41 -14.23 -16.85
CA VAL A 162 -18.19 -14.14 -16.02
C VAL A 162 -18.58 -14.26 -14.56
N HIS A 163 -18.04 -15.27 -13.87
CA HIS A 163 -18.08 -15.40 -12.41
C HIS A 163 -17.16 -14.35 -11.76
N ALA A 164 -17.54 -13.09 -11.92
CA ALA A 164 -16.76 -11.95 -11.50
C ALA A 164 -16.64 -11.91 -9.97
N THR A 165 -15.42 -11.68 -9.49
CA THR A 165 -15.16 -11.44 -8.06
C THR A 165 -15.38 -9.98 -7.70
N SER A 166 -15.23 -9.08 -8.68
CA SER A 166 -15.49 -7.66 -8.57
C SER A 166 -15.93 -7.05 -9.90
N SER A 167 -16.60 -5.91 -9.83
CA SER A 167 -16.98 -5.09 -10.97
C SER A 167 -16.63 -3.63 -10.72
N ALA A 168 -16.48 -2.86 -11.79
CA ALA A 168 -16.12 -1.47 -11.71
C ALA A 168 -16.96 -0.59 -12.63
N VAL A 169 -17.19 0.63 -12.20
CA VAL A 169 -17.65 1.73 -13.04
C VAL A 169 -16.55 2.77 -13.06
N LEU A 170 -16.09 3.12 -14.26
CA LEU A 170 -14.99 4.05 -14.46
C LEU A 170 -15.50 5.31 -15.14
N ALA A 171 -15.29 6.44 -14.49
CA ALA A 171 -15.50 7.78 -15.01
C ALA A 171 -14.14 8.34 -15.49
N PRO A 172 -13.90 8.47 -16.81
CA PRO A 172 -12.64 8.95 -17.35
C PRO A 172 -12.18 10.25 -16.68
N GLN A 173 -10.88 10.36 -16.39
CA GLN A 173 -10.25 11.56 -15.82
C GLN A 173 -10.74 11.95 -14.42
N GLN A 174 -11.59 11.13 -13.79
CA GLN A 174 -12.16 11.39 -12.48
C GLN A 174 -11.81 10.27 -11.51
N PHE A 175 -12.58 9.17 -11.52
CA PHE A 175 -12.42 8.06 -10.58
C PHE A 175 -12.87 6.73 -11.20
N ALA A 176 -12.39 5.64 -10.61
CA ALA A 176 -12.97 4.31 -10.80
C ALA A 176 -13.57 3.83 -9.48
N THR A 177 -14.81 3.37 -9.51
CA THR A 177 -15.47 2.76 -8.36
C THR A 177 -15.47 1.25 -8.56
N ILE A 178 -14.93 0.49 -7.61
CA ILE A 178 -14.87 -0.97 -7.66
C ILE A 178 -15.66 -1.56 -6.49
N GLY A 179 -16.47 -2.59 -6.77
CA GLY A 179 -17.33 -3.27 -5.81
C GLY A 179 -17.32 -4.78 -5.99
N LYS A 180 -17.87 -5.50 -5.01
CA LYS A 180 -17.83 -6.96 -4.95
C LYS A 180 -18.85 -7.60 -5.89
N GLY A 181 -18.43 -8.66 -6.58
CA GLY A 181 -19.29 -9.46 -7.45
C GLY A 181 -19.51 -8.85 -8.82
N HIS A 182 -20.50 -9.38 -9.55
CA HIS A 182 -20.80 -8.98 -10.93
C HIS A 182 -21.49 -7.60 -11.01
N ASP A 183 -22.37 -7.32 -10.06
CA ASP A 183 -23.23 -6.14 -10.01
C ASP A 183 -22.95 -5.25 -8.79
N GLY A 184 -21.81 -5.46 -8.11
CA GLY A 184 -21.48 -4.82 -6.84
C GLY A 184 -21.69 -3.30 -6.79
N ILE A 185 -21.31 -2.61 -7.87
CA ILE A 185 -21.51 -1.17 -7.99
C ILE A 185 -22.98 -0.79 -8.19
N THR A 186 -23.68 -1.49 -9.08
CA THR A 186 -25.05 -1.15 -9.50
C THR A 186 -26.09 -1.59 -8.49
N ALA A 187 -25.88 -2.72 -7.82
CA ALA A 187 -26.72 -3.24 -6.75
C ALA A 187 -26.57 -2.44 -5.45
N GLY A 188 -25.57 -1.55 -5.35
CA GLY A 188 -25.29 -0.80 -4.14
C GLY A 188 -24.82 -1.70 -2.99
N ASN A 189 -24.14 -2.80 -3.31
CA ASN A 189 -23.62 -3.72 -2.30
C ASN A 189 -22.64 -3.00 -1.37
N GLU A 190 -22.55 -3.48 -0.13
CA GLU A 190 -21.62 -2.94 0.85
C GLU A 190 -20.16 -3.08 0.35
N ARG A 191 -19.31 -2.09 0.70
CA ARG A 191 -17.85 -2.04 0.43
C ARG A 191 -17.45 -1.78 -1.02
N THR A 192 -17.92 -0.68 -1.58
CA THR A 192 -17.32 -0.08 -2.77
C THR A 192 -16.09 0.76 -2.39
N LEU A 193 -15.06 0.75 -3.24
CA LEU A 193 -13.89 1.61 -3.11
C LEU A 193 -13.68 2.46 -4.37
N TYR A 194 -13.32 3.71 -4.17
CA TYR A 194 -13.04 4.73 -5.18
C TYR A 194 -11.53 4.91 -5.33
N PHE A 195 -11.08 4.83 -6.58
CA PHE A 195 -9.70 5.02 -6.99
C PHE A 195 -9.60 6.30 -7.80
N ALA A 196 -8.77 7.24 -7.36
CA ALA A 196 -8.55 8.49 -8.10
C ALA A 196 -7.72 8.22 -9.37
N LEU A 197 -8.21 8.74 -10.49
CA LEU A 197 -7.57 8.59 -11.79
C LEU A 197 -6.78 9.84 -12.16
N ASN A 198 -5.77 9.66 -13.01
CA ASN A 198 -4.99 10.79 -13.51
C ASN A 198 -5.83 11.66 -14.46
N PRO A 199 -6.13 12.93 -14.10
CA PRO A 199 -6.99 13.78 -14.92
C PRO A 199 -6.33 14.21 -16.23
N THR A 200 -5.00 14.19 -16.33
CA THR A 200 -4.27 14.61 -17.54
C THR A 200 -4.15 13.47 -18.56
N GLN A 201 -4.48 12.23 -18.20
CA GLN A 201 -4.39 11.13 -19.13
C GLN A 201 -5.59 11.04 -20.05
N THR A 202 -5.31 11.01 -21.35
CA THR A 202 -6.33 10.88 -22.39
C THR A 202 -6.35 9.50 -23.05
N TYR A 203 -5.55 8.51 -22.61
CA TYR A 203 -5.45 7.19 -23.27
C TYR A 203 -6.81 6.58 -23.62
N MET A 204 -7.69 6.54 -22.64
CA MET A 204 -9.01 5.93 -22.82
C MET A 204 -9.95 6.84 -23.60
N SER A 205 -9.88 8.16 -23.39
CA SER A 205 -10.59 9.12 -24.23
C SER A 205 -10.16 9.00 -25.70
N ASN A 206 -8.89 8.72 -25.98
CA ASN A 206 -8.36 8.50 -27.32
C ASN A 206 -8.86 7.18 -27.90
N ASP A 207 -8.78 6.08 -27.14
CA ASP A 207 -9.33 4.77 -27.54
C ASP A 207 -10.85 4.90 -27.86
N ILE A 208 -11.59 5.71 -27.09
CA ILE A 208 -13.03 5.94 -27.30
C ILE A 208 -13.31 6.90 -28.46
N ASN A 209 -12.51 7.95 -28.63
CA ASN A 209 -12.61 8.81 -29.82
C ASN A 209 -12.33 8.03 -31.11
N MET A 210 -11.44 7.02 -31.07
CA MET A 210 -11.22 6.12 -32.19
C MET A 210 -12.43 5.23 -32.50
N ILE A 211 -13.19 4.81 -31.48
CA ILE A 211 -14.46 4.10 -31.67
C ILE A 211 -15.49 5.01 -32.37
N ASN A 212 -15.52 6.30 -32.03
CA ASN A 212 -16.57 7.22 -32.48
C ASN A 212 -16.33 7.88 -33.84
N ASN A 213 -15.08 8.01 -34.29
CA ASN A 213 -14.75 8.64 -35.57
C ASN A 213 -15.35 7.95 -36.82
N SER A 214 -16.06 6.83 -36.67
CA SER A 214 -16.79 6.16 -37.77
C SER A 214 -18.20 6.68 -38.02
N HIS A 215 -18.82 7.48 -37.14
CA HIS A 215 -20.16 8.04 -37.35
C HIS A 215 -20.34 9.40 -36.67
N GLU A 216 -21.31 10.18 -37.16
CA GLU A 216 -21.72 11.56 -36.83
C GLU A 216 -22.15 11.81 -35.36
N PHE A 217 -21.68 11.01 -34.41
CA PHE A 217 -21.87 11.22 -32.98
C PHE A 217 -20.88 12.29 -32.50
N ASP A 218 -21.33 13.53 -32.63
CA ASP A 218 -20.63 14.72 -32.19
C ASP A 218 -20.58 14.74 -30.66
N ILE A 219 -19.59 14.09 -30.04
CA ILE A 219 -19.18 14.37 -28.66
C ILE A 219 -18.51 15.75 -28.63
N LYS A 220 -19.26 16.77 -29.06
CA LYS A 220 -18.93 18.18 -28.89
C LYS A 220 -19.12 18.63 -27.44
N THR A 221 -19.69 17.79 -26.58
CA THR A 221 -19.94 18.07 -25.16
C THR A 221 -18.74 17.83 -24.25
N GLY A 222 -17.55 17.51 -24.79
CA GLY A 222 -16.35 17.24 -23.99
C GLY A 222 -16.26 15.79 -23.51
N THR A 223 -15.03 15.36 -23.20
CA THR A 223 -14.62 13.97 -22.90
C THR A 223 -15.17 13.38 -21.58
N THR A 224 -16.18 14.00 -20.97
CA THR A 224 -16.57 13.78 -19.58
C THR A 224 -17.94 13.11 -19.37
N ASN A 225 -18.73 12.87 -20.42
CA ASN A 225 -20.15 12.46 -20.28
C ASN A 225 -20.40 10.97 -20.52
N TYR A 226 -19.46 10.10 -20.16
CA TYR A 226 -19.69 8.66 -20.20
C TYR A 226 -19.02 7.91 -19.05
N GLU A 227 -19.60 6.77 -18.71
CA GLU A 227 -19.06 5.80 -17.77
C GLU A 227 -18.78 4.47 -18.48
N LEU A 228 -17.74 3.76 -18.05
CA LEU A 228 -17.39 2.44 -18.57
C LEU A 228 -17.58 1.40 -17.48
N GLU A 229 -18.29 0.32 -17.80
CA GLU A 229 -18.44 -0.80 -16.86
C GLU A 229 -17.48 -1.93 -17.18
N PHE A 230 -16.88 -2.47 -16.13
CA PHE A 230 -15.98 -3.59 -16.20
C PHE A 230 -16.36 -4.69 -15.23
N VAL A 231 -16.07 -5.92 -15.60
CA VAL A 231 -16.08 -7.07 -14.68
C VAL A 231 -14.70 -7.68 -14.62
N TYR A 232 -14.33 -8.15 -13.43
CA TYR A 232 -13.04 -8.75 -13.15
C TYR A 232 -13.22 -10.05 -12.39
N LYS A 233 -12.40 -11.03 -12.74
CA LYS A 233 -12.28 -12.27 -12.01
C LYS A 233 -10.87 -12.38 -11.47
N ARG A 234 -10.72 -12.45 -10.15
CA ARG A 234 -9.38 -12.63 -9.57
C ARG A 234 -8.75 -13.93 -10.02
N ASP A 235 -7.45 -13.88 -10.26
CA ASP A 235 -6.62 -15.08 -10.38
C ASP A 235 -6.13 -15.53 -8.99
N GLU A 236 -5.74 -16.80 -8.84
CA GLU A 236 -5.21 -17.35 -7.58
C GLU A 236 -3.84 -16.77 -7.18
N GLU A 237 -3.15 -16.09 -8.10
CA GLU A 237 -1.80 -15.55 -7.88
C GLU A 237 -1.78 -14.09 -7.45
N TYR A 238 -2.93 -13.41 -7.31
CA TYR A 238 -3.02 -11.97 -7.02
C TYR A 238 -2.26 -11.56 -5.75
N LYS A 239 -2.20 -12.46 -4.75
CA LYS A 239 -1.42 -12.29 -3.51
C LYS A 239 0.09 -12.37 -3.71
N LYS A 240 0.54 -13.12 -4.71
CA LYS A 240 1.95 -13.40 -4.98
C LYS A 240 2.54 -12.39 -5.95
N LYS A 241 1.80 -12.05 -7.01
CA LYS A 241 2.23 -11.15 -8.08
C LYS A 241 1.09 -10.24 -8.53
N MET A 242 1.41 -8.98 -8.78
CA MET A 242 0.45 -8.02 -9.35
C MET A 242 0.51 -7.96 -10.87
N GLY A 243 1.62 -8.37 -11.50
CA GLY A 243 1.76 -8.43 -12.96
C GLY A 243 1.33 -9.78 -13.55
N GLY A 244 0.71 -9.74 -14.73
CA GLY A 244 0.48 -10.92 -15.58
C GLY A 244 -0.56 -11.90 -15.04
N GLY A 245 -1.69 -11.41 -14.53
CA GLY A 245 -2.87 -12.25 -14.36
C GLY A 245 -4.06 -11.67 -15.13
N ASN A 246 -5.28 -11.95 -14.68
CA ASN A 246 -6.48 -11.69 -15.49
C ASN A 246 -6.62 -10.20 -15.87
N GLU A 247 -7.15 -9.97 -17.05
CA GLU A 247 -7.53 -8.64 -17.54
C GLU A 247 -9.01 -8.40 -17.22
N PRO A 248 -9.41 -7.16 -16.88
CA PRO A 248 -10.80 -6.79 -16.74
C PRO A 248 -11.50 -6.75 -18.11
N TYR A 249 -12.75 -7.19 -18.16
CA TYR A 249 -13.56 -7.17 -19.37
C TYR A 249 -14.46 -5.94 -19.38
N ILE A 250 -14.45 -5.17 -20.46
CA ILE A 250 -15.45 -4.12 -20.67
C ILE A 250 -16.79 -4.77 -21.02
N THR A 251 -17.85 -4.37 -20.33
CA THR A 251 -19.19 -4.93 -20.51
C THR A 251 -20.22 -3.92 -20.98
N GLN A 252 -19.96 -2.62 -20.79
CA GLN A 252 -20.88 -1.55 -21.19
C GLN A 252 -20.18 -0.20 -21.28
N ILE A 253 -20.67 0.63 -22.19
CA ILE A 253 -20.46 2.09 -22.22
C ILE A 253 -21.81 2.74 -21.89
N ARG A 254 -21.82 3.70 -20.97
CA ARG A 254 -22.99 4.49 -20.60
C ARG A 254 -22.77 5.92 -21.04
N ALA A 255 -23.63 6.48 -21.89
CA ALA A 255 -23.68 7.93 -22.07
C ALA A 255 -24.48 8.58 -20.94
N SER A 256 -23.89 8.53 -19.74
CA SER A 256 -24.39 9.20 -18.55
C SER A 256 -23.31 10.14 -18.04
N PRO A 257 -23.66 11.33 -17.51
CA PRO A 257 -22.72 12.03 -16.65
C PRO A 257 -22.25 11.09 -15.53
N PRO A 258 -20.97 11.16 -15.14
CA PRO A 258 -20.41 10.37 -14.05
C PRO A 258 -21.24 10.53 -12.78
N ASN A 259 -21.59 9.42 -12.14
CA ASN A 259 -22.25 9.46 -10.85
C ASN A 259 -21.28 10.05 -9.82
N PRO A 260 -21.59 11.20 -9.18
CA PRO A 260 -20.73 11.71 -8.12
C PRO A 260 -20.60 10.65 -7.03
N PRO A 261 -19.42 10.49 -6.40
CA PRO A 261 -19.21 9.45 -5.39
C PRO A 261 -20.36 9.45 -4.38
N ARG A 262 -21.00 8.30 -4.14
CA ARG A 262 -22.30 8.24 -3.42
C ARG A 262 -22.25 8.68 -1.96
N ALA A 263 -21.05 8.78 -1.38
CA ALA A 263 -20.85 9.27 -0.02
C ALA A 263 -20.00 10.55 -0.05
N SER A 264 -20.65 11.69 0.18
CA SER A 264 -19.92 12.84 0.72
C SER A 264 -19.41 12.43 2.11
N PRO A 265 -18.11 12.52 2.41
CA PRO A 265 -17.57 12.17 3.73
C PRO A 265 -17.92 13.20 4.83
N PHE A 266 -18.85 14.14 4.60
CA PHE A 266 -19.13 15.24 5.53
C PHE A 266 -20.63 15.50 5.71
N THR A 267 -20.94 16.14 6.84
CA THR A 267 -22.29 16.56 7.22
C THR A 267 -22.32 18.08 7.23
N TRP A 268 -23.26 18.69 6.52
CA TRP A 268 -23.45 20.14 6.57
C TRP A 268 -24.28 20.54 7.78
N HIS A 269 -23.96 21.67 8.43
CA HIS A 269 -24.83 22.27 9.43
C HIS A 269 -25.27 23.65 8.95
N THR A 270 -26.56 23.97 9.07
CA THR A 270 -27.04 25.34 8.88
C THR A 270 -26.84 26.15 10.17
N ASN A 271 -26.23 27.32 10.10
CA ASN A 271 -26.21 28.33 11.15
C ASN A 271 -27.60 28.97 11.23
N VAL A 272 -28.48 28.35 11.99
CA VAL A 272 -29.65 29.08 12.49
C VAL A 272 -29.73 28.80 13.97
N SER A 273 -30.05 29.84 14.72
CA SER A 273 -30.35 29.92 16.16
C SER A 273 -31.47 28.97 16.65
N CYS A 274 -31.67 27.83 16.00
CA CYS A 274 -32.54 26.73 16.39
C CYS A 274 -31.71 25.44 16.53
N PRO A 275 -31.29 25.05 17.75
CA PRO A 275 -30.42 23.88 18.02
C PRO A 275 -31.03 22.50 17.70
N ASN A 276 -32.18 22.44 17.00
CA ASN A 276 -32.97 21.23 16.80
C ASN A 276 -33.11 20.78 15.32
N TYR A 277 -32.29 21.31 14.41
CA TYR A 277 -32.26 20.87 13.00
C TYR A 277 -31.06 19.97 12.73
N LYS A 278 -31.31 18.79 12.15
CA LYS A 278 -30.29 17.87 11.64
C LYS A 278 -30.42 17.86 10.11
N VAL A 279 -29.34 18.17 9.40
CA VAL A 279 -29.26 17.84 7.97
C VAL A 279 -28.90 16.37 7.90
N GLU A 280 -29.87 15.53 7.61
CA GLU A 280 -29.59 14.14 7.28
C GLU A 280 -29.20 14.13 5.79
N ASN A 281 -28.06 13.52 5.46
CA ASN A 281 -27.67 13.32 4.07
C ASN A 281 -28.70 12.37 3.43
N VAL A 282 -29.73 12.94 2.82
CA VAL A 282 -30.74 12.20 2.05
C VAL A 282 -30.39 12.40 0.58
N ASN A 283 -29.78 11.38 -0.02
CA ASN A 283 -29.64 11.26 -1.48
C ASN A 283 -31.00 10.84 -2.07
N GLU A 284 -32.02 11.69 -1.99
CA GLU A 284 -33.25 11.50 -2.77
C GLU A 284 -32.98 12.05 -4.19
N GLU A 285 -32.87 11.17 -5.19
CA GLU A 285 -32.95 11.57 -6.61
C GLU A 285 -34.37 12.09 -6.87
N LEU A 286 -34.48 13.37 -7.23
CA LEU A 286 -35.74 13.94 -7.69
C LEU A 286 -35.86 13.70 -9.19
N ASP A 287 -36.92 13.02 -9.59
CA ASP A 287 -37.30 12.81 -10.98
C ASP A 287 -37.73 14.17 -11.59
N CYS A 288 -36.77 14.87 -12.20
CA CYS A 288 -37.00 16.15 -12.87
C CYS A 288 -37.43 15.91 -14.34
N PRO A 289 -38.54 16.50 -14.82
CA PRO A 289 -39.02 16.31 -16.19
C PRO A 289 -38.06 16.74 -17.31
N ASP A 290 -36.95 17.41 -17.00
CA ASP A 290 -35.99 17.99 -17.93
C ASP A 290 -34.60 17.32 -17.92
N ASN A 291 -34.45 16.14 -17.28
CA ASN A 291 -33.18 15.43 -17.13
C ASN A 291 -32.07 16.19 -16.38
N THR A 292 -32.38 17.29 -15.67
CA THR A 292 -31.40 17.90 -14.75
C THR A 292 -31.44 17.16 -13.41
N CYS A 293 -30.49 16.27 -13.18
CA CYS A 293 -30.29 15.65 -11.87
C CYS A 293 -29.81 16.70 -10.86
N LEU A 294 -30.75 17.33 -10.15
CA LEU A 294 -30.46 18.16 -8.99
C LEU A 294 -30.36 17.26 -7.75
N LYS A 295 -29.16 17.16 -7.16
CA LYS A 295 -29.00 16.55 -5.84
C LYS A 295 -29.44 17.57 -4.78
N VAL A 296 -30.49 17.24 -4.03
CA VAL A 296 -31.06 18.12 -3.01
C VAL A 296 -30.83 17.48 -1.64
N ALA A 297 -30.13 18.18 -0.74
CA ALA A 297 -30.06 17.76 0.65
C ALA A 297 -31.40 18.07 1.34
N LYS A 298 -32.05 17.05 1.93
CA LYS A 298 -33.27 17.21 2.73
C LYS A 298 -32.92 17.67 4.13
N ILE A 299 -33.39 18.85 4.51
CA ILE A 299 -33.19 19.38 5.86
C ILE A 299 -34.46 19.08 6.66
N THR A 300 -34.36 18.20 7.67
CA THR A 300 -35.51 17.84 8.51
C THR A 300 -35.46 18.60 9.84
N GLY A 301 -36.45 19.45 10.07
CA GLY A 301 -36.62 20.13 11.35
C GLY A 301 -37.31 19.29 12.41
N SER A 302 -37.05 19.59 13.68
CA SER A 302 -37.75 19.00 14.83
C SER A 302 -39.27 19.20 14.85
N ALA A 303 -39.80 20.06 13.99
CA ALA A 303 -41.24 20.30 13.81
C ALA A 303 -41.82 19.67 12.52
N GLY A 304 -41.06 18.84 11.81
CA GLY A 304 -41.49 18.25 10.53
C GLY A 304 -41.42 19.21 9.34
N THR A 305 -40.86 20.41 9.51
CA THR A 305 -40.55 21.33 8.41
C THR A 305 -39.39 20.80 7.57
N THR A 306 -39.63 20.62 6.27
CA THR A 306 -38.61 20.20 5.30
C THR A 306 -38.14 21.37 4.45
N GLY A 307 -36.85 21.70 4.50
CA GLY A 307 -36.19 22.64 3.59
C GLY A 307 -35.40 21.91 2.50
N ARG A 308 -35.10 22.60 1.38
CA ARG A 308 -34.29 22.09 0.26
C ARG A 308 -33.08 22.99 0.04
N CYS A 309 -31.90 22.40 -0.11
CA CYS A 309 -30.66 23.08 -0.52
C CYS A 309 -30.17 22.48 -1.84
N GLU A 310 -29.89 23.32 -2.84
CA GLU A 310 -29.34 22.88 -4.12
C GLU A 310 -27.84 22.61 -3.99
N VAL A 311 -27.42 21.37 -4.23
CA VAL A 311 -26.01 21.03 -4.40
C VAL A 311 -25.73 21.09 -5.90
N LYS A 312 -24.95 22.08 -6.36
CA LYS A 312 -24.43 22.05 -7.73
C LYS A 312 -23.23 21.11 -7.80
N ASP A 313 -23.25 20.19 -8.76
CA ASP A 313 -22.06 19.45 -9.17
C ASP A 313 -21.07 20.46 -9.77
N MET A 314 -20.13 20.91 -8.94
CA MET A 314 -18.93 21.59 -9.42
C MET A 314 -17.76 20.64 -9.22
N THR A 315 -16.99 20.46 -10.28
CA THR A 315 -16.01 19.39 -10.41
C THR A 315 -15.01 19.42 -9.27
N GLU A 316 -14.45 20.58 -8.88
CA GLU A 316 -13.50 20.64 -7.77
C GLU A 316 -13.36 22.04 -7.13
N PHE A 317 -12.98 22.11 -5.85
CA PHE A 317 -12.71 23.38 -5.14
C PHE A 317 -11.67 23.21 -4.04
N LEU A 318 -11.04 24.31 -3.66
CA LEU A 318 -10.08 24.38 -2.58
C LEU A 318 -10.13 25.75 -1.90
N SER A 319 -10.48 25.79 -0.63
CA SER A 319 -10.49 26.97 0.24
C SER A 319 -9.79 26.67 1.55
N THR A 320 -9.05 27.66 2.07
CA THR A 320 -8.42 27.56 3.40
C THR A 320 -9.40 27.82 4.54
N SER A 321 -10.58 28.39 4.27
CA SER A 321 -11.56 28.80 5.28
C SER A 321 -12.85 27.99 5.28
N GLY A 322 -13.03 27.03 4.36
CA GLY A 322 -14.27 26.26 4.20
C GLY A 322 -15.47 27.06 3.69
N ILE A 323 -15.46 28.39 3.76
CA ILE A 323 -16.42 29.28 3.08
C ILE A 323 -15.63 30.24 2.19
N ALA A 324 -16.11 30.46 0.97
CA ALA A 324 -15.69 31.58 0.13
C ALA A 324 -16.92 32.40 -0.29
N SER A 325 -16.95 33.65 0.15
CA SER A 325 -17.80 34.68 -0.45
C SER A 325 -17.00 35.34 -1.57
N LEU A 326 -17.46 35.20 -2.80
CA LEU A 326 -16.73 35.65 -3.98
C LEU A 326 -16.84 37.18 -4.14
N GLY A 327 -15.83 37.90 -3.66
CA GLY A 327 -15.72 39.36 -3.81
C GLY A 327 -15.03 39.78 -5.11
N ALA A 328 -14.15 38.93 -5.64
CA ALA A 328 -13.51 39.10 -6.93
C ALA A 328 -13.18 37.73 -7.52
N VAL A 329 -13.42 37.54 -8.81
CA VAL A 329 -13.13 36.29 -9.52
C VAL A 329 -12.13 36.57 -10.63
N TRP A 330 -11.06 35.80 -10.69
CA TRP A 330 -10.16 35.76 -11.83
C TRP A 330 -10.34 34.42 -12.56
N VAL A 331 -10.66 34.48 -13.85
CA VAL A 331 -10.93 33.30 -14.66
C VAL A 331 -9.64 32.89 -15.39
N ALA A 332 -9.09 31.76 -15.00
CA ALA A 332 -7.93 31.15 -15.64
C ALA A 332 -8.33 30.57 -17.00
N SER A 333 -7.56 30.89 -18.04
CA SER A 333 -7.79 30.43 -19.41
C SER A 333 -6.75 29.43 -19.94
N GLY A 334 -5.62 29.23 -19.22
CA GLY A 334 -4.61 28.23 -19.56
C GLY A 334 -3.21 28.51 -18.98
N LEU A 335 -2.19 27.78 -19.49
CA LEU A 335 -0.79 27.86 -19.04
C LEU A 335 -0.05 29.16 -19.42
N GLU A 336 -0.57 29.92 -20.38
CA GLU A 336 0.07 31.14 -20.90
C GLU A 336 0.14 32.28 -19.85
N GLU A 337 -0.58 32.15 -18.73
CA GLU A 337 -0.69 33.18 -17.69
C GLU A 337 0.09 32.86 -16.41
N VAL A 338 0.83 31.73 -16.35
CA VAL A 338 1.46 31.24 -15.10
C VAL A 338 2.49 32.22 -14.52
N ALA A 339 3.36 32.80 -15.35
CA ALA A 339 4.37 33.75 -14.86
C ALA A 339 3.74 35.04 -14.32
N TRP A 340 2.67 35.51 -14.97
CA TRP A 340 1.91 36.68 -14.49
C TRP A 340 1.17 36.36 -13.20
N LEU A 341 0.57 35.17 -13.10
CA LEU A 341 -0.12 34.67 -11.91
C LEU A 341 0.84 34.56 -10.71
N GLU A 342 2.03 33.99 -10.91
CA GLU A 342 3.05 33.88 -9.87
C GLU A 342 3.51 35.27 -9.37
N GLU A 343 3.59 36.25 -10.27
CA GLU A 343 3.97 37.62 -9.91
C GLU A 343 2.82 38.41 -9.26
N ASN A 344 1.57 38.24 -9.69
CA ASN A 344 0.47 39.16 -9.36
C ASN A 344 -0.60 38.59 -8.42
N ILE A 345 -0.74 37.27 -8.34
CA ILE A 345 -1.77 36.60 -7.54
C ILE A 345 -1.10 35.98 -6.31
N THR A 346 -0.85 36.78 -5.29
CA THR A 346 -0.38 36.31 -3.98
C THR A 346 -1.33 36.74 -2.87
N ARG A 347 -1.23 36.11 -1.69
CA ARG A 347 -2.10 36.40 -0.55
C ARG A 347 -2.13 37.89 -0.18
N GLU A 348 -1.00 38.58 -0.35
CA GLU A 348 -0.84 39.99 0.00
C GLU A 348 -1.36 40.94 -1.09
N LYS A 349 -1.41 40.48 -2.36
CA LYS A 349 -1.81 41.30 -3.52
C LYS A 349 -3.29 41.16 -3.87
N CYS A 350 -3.90 40.03 -3.53
CA CYS A 350 -5.29 39.75 -3.85
C CYS A 350 -6.26 40.42 -2.86
N PRO A 351 -7.39 41.00 -3.32
CA PRO A 351 -8.41 41.53 -2.42
C PRO A 351 -9.05 40.42 -1.58
N LYS A 352 -9.67 40.79 -0.45
CA LYS A 352 -10.41 39.83 0.38
C LYS A 352 -11.59 39.23 -0.43
N GLY A 353 -11.73 37.91 -0.40
CA GLY A 353 -12.74 37.19 -1.19
C GLY A 353 -12.36 36.99 -2.66
N PHE A 354 -11.08 37.19 -3.01
CA PHE A 354 -10.55 36.85 -4.33
C PHE A 354 -10.49 35.33 -4.52
N VAL A 355 -10.94 34.85 -5.66
CA VAL A 355 -10.93 33.43 -6.02
C VAL A 355 -10.51 33.24 -7.47
N ILE A 356 -9.80 32.15 -7.70
CA ILE A 356 -9.43 31.70 -9.04
C ILE A 356 -10.50 30.72 -9.53
N SER A 357 -11.16 31.08 -10.62
CA SER A 357 -12.07 30.21 -11.36
C SER A 357 -11.31 29.58 -12.52
N HIS A 358 -11.30 28.27 -12.66
CA HIS A 358 -10.62 27.58 -13.75
C HIS A 358 -11.61 26.58 -14.39
N PRO A 359 -12.47 27.03 -15.31
CA PRO A 359 -13.60 26.25 -15.81
C PRO A 359 -13.23 24.87 -16.40
N THR A 360 -12.07 24.78 -17.05
CA THR A 360 -11.52 23.55 -17.62
C THR A 360 -10.30 23.03 -16.84
N GLY A 361 -10.10 23.55 -15.63
CA GLY A 361 -8.94 23.31 -14.81
C GLY A 361 -8.93 21.97 -14.10
N SER A 362 -7.94 21.81 -13.23
CA SER A 362 -7.89 20.72 -12.25
C SER A 362 -7.27 21.22 -10.95
N LEU A 363 -7.63 20.65 -9.81
CA LEU A 363 -6.99 20.83 -8.50
C LEU A 363 -5.51 20.48 -8.53
N MET A 364 -5.08 19.74 -9.55
CA MET A 364 -3.70 19.38 -9.78
C MET A 364 -2.99 20.33 -10.76
N SER A 365 -3.66 21.37 -11.25
CA SER A 365 -3.04 22.38 -12.12
C SER A 365 -2.01 23.22 -11.36
N HIS A 366 -1.01 23.74 -12.09
CA HIS A 366 -0.01 24.66 -11.53
C HIS A 366 -0.66 25.88 -10.87
N ILE A 367 -1.73 26.39 -11.47
CA ILE A 367 -2.58 27.47 -10.96
C ILE A 367 -3.18 27.10 -9.60
N CYS A 368 -3.71 25.88 -9.44
CA CYS A 368 -4.20 25.41 -8.16
C CYS A 368 -3.08 25.29 -7.12
N ALA A 369 -1.94 24.69 -7.48
CA ALA A 369 -0.80 24.53 -6.58
C ALA A 369 -0.32 25.89 -6.03
N HIS A 370 -0.22 26.89 -6.90
CA HIS A 370 0.07 28.28 -6.53
C HIS A 370 -0.99 28.88 -5.61
N ALA A 371 -2.27 28.70 -5.96
CA ALA A 371 -3.40 29.11 -5.12
C ALA A 371 -3.33 28.50 -3.71
N ARG A 372 -3.04 27.19 -3.59
CA ARG A 372 -2.85 26.49 -2.31
C ARG A 372 -1.70 27.07 -1.51
N GLN A 373 -0.55 27.28 -2.15
CA GLN A 373 0.64 27.82 -1.52
C GLN A 373 0.37 29.20 -0.88
N HIS A 374 -0.45 30.02 -1.52
CA HIS A 374 -0.84 31.34 -1.03
C HIS A 374 -2.17 31.35 -0.25
N GLY A 375 -2.81 30.20 -0.06
CA GLY A 375 -4.10 30.09 0.62
C GLY A 375 -5.26 30.84 -0.07
N ILE A 376 -5.17 31.01 -1.39
CA ILE A 376 -6.19 31.63 -2.25
C ILE A 376 -7.17 30.54 -2.67
N PRO A 377 -8.50 30.76 -2.57
CA PRO A 377 -9.43 29.75 -3.02
C PRO A 377 -9.40 29.54 -4.53
N TYR A 378 -9.55 28.29 -4.95
CA TYR A 378 -9.48 27.85 -6.34
C TYR A 378 -10.66 26.94 -6.67
N VAL A 379 -11.37 27.22 -7.77
CA VAL A 379 -12.55 26.48 -8.22
C VAL A 379 -12.29 25.91 -9.61
N VAL A 380 -12.62 24.63 -9.83
CA VAL A 380 -12.75 24.04 -11.16
C VAL A 380 -14.22 24.05 -11.56
N GLY A 381 -14.53 24.96 -12.46
CA GLY A 381 -15.89 25.29 -12.87
C GLY A 381 -16.08 26.79 -13.02
N GLU A 382 -17.23 27.21 -13.55
CA GLU A 382 -17.59 28.62 -13.64
C GLU A 382 -18.18 29.12 -12.31
N VAL A 383 -17.72 30.29 -11.84
CA VAL A 383 -18.25 30.94 -10.64
C VAL A 383 -18.46 32.43 -10.86
N ASN A 384 -19.46 33.02 -10.20
CA ASN A 384 -19.81 34.43 -10.33
C ASN A 384 -19.48 35.21 -9.05
N VAL A 385 -19.11 36.48 -9.21
CA VAL A 385 -19.00 37.41 -8.08
C VAL A 385 -20.35 37.46 -7.36
N GLY A 386 -20.32 37.29 -6.05
CA GLY A 386 -21.52 37.19 -5.22
C GLY A 386 -21.95 35.77 -4.86
N ASP A 387 -21.48 34.73 -5.57
CA ASP A 387 -21.77 33.36 -5.10
C ASP A 387 -21.07 33.11 -3.76
N ARG A 388 -21.73 32.31 -2.94
CA ARG A 388 -21.19 31.80 -1.69
C ARG A 388 -21.07 30.29 -1.82
N PHE A 389 -19.83 29.83 -1.70
CA PHE A 389 -19.52 28.42 -1.70
C PHE A 389 -19.09 28.00 -0.31
N THR A 390 -19.60 26.87 0.12
CA THR A 390 -19.12 26.19 1.32
C THR A 390 -18.48 24.89 0.88
N GLU A 391 -17.25 24.65 1.31
CA GLU A 391 -16.47 23.45 1.06
C GLU A 391 -16.58 22.52 2.27
N GLY A 392 -17.04 21.30 2.02
CA GLY A 392 -17.12 20.24 3.03
C GLY A 392 -15.83 19.42 3.07
N THR A 393 -15.18 19.23 1.92
CA THR A 393 -13.87 18.60 1.74
C THR A 393 -13.28 19.06 0.41
N PRO A 394 -11.95 18.97 0.18
CA PRO A 394 -11.38 19.14 -1.14
C PRO A 394 -12.17 18.36 -2.19
N THR A 395 -12.55 19.04 -3.28
CA THR A 395 -13.44 18.57 -4.37
C THR A 395 -14.94 18.55 -4.10
N TRP A 396 -15.46 19.04 -2.97
CA TRP A 396 -16.91 19.07 -2.75
C TRP A 396 -17.43 20.42 -2.26
N LEU A 397 -18.34 20.98 -3.05
CA LEU A 397 -18.97 22.26 -2.79
C LEU A 397 -20.48 22.14 -2.58
N ALA A 398 -20.99 22.90 -1.62
CA ALA A 398 -22.38 23.31 -1.59
C ALA A 398 -22.47 24.78 -2.04
N LEU A 399 -23.32 25.04 -3.04
CA LEU A 399 -23.72 26.40 -3.38
C LEU A 399 -24.72 26.86 -2.32
N ASP A 400 -24.45 27.99 -1.70
CA ASP A 400 -25.23 28.49 -0.57
C ASP A 400 -25.90 29.83 -0.90
N PRO A 401 -26.92 29.86 -1.77
CA PRO A 401 -27.51 31.13 -2.18
C PRO A 401 -28.36 31.78 -1.08
N ASN A 402 -28.84 31.03 -0.08
CA ASN A 402 -29.85 31.50 0.88
C ASN A 402 -29.74 30.93 2.32
N TRP A 403 -28.78 30.05 2.61
CA TRP A 403 -28.58 29.51 3.95
C TRP A 403 -27.24 30.06 4.51
N ASP A 404 -27.00 29.88 5.81
CA ASP A 404 -25.66 30.04 6.37
C ASP A 404 -25.13 28.62 6.59
N ILE A 405 -24.56 27.98 5.58
CA ILE A 405 -23.91 26.68 5.78
C ILE A 405 -22.61 26.93 6.55
N ILE A 406 -22.47 26.27 7.71
CA ILE A 406 -21.22 26.21 8.46
C ILE A 406 -20.40 25.06 7.87
N PRO A 407 -19.21 25.32 7.30
CA PRO A 407 -18.35 24.27 6.79
C PRO A 407 -17.91 23.39 7.95
N GLN A 408 -18.02 22.09 7.75
CA GLN A 408 -17.20 21.12 8.49
C GLN A 408 -16.14 20.61 7.52
N PRO A 409 -15.06 21.38 7.31
CA PRO A 409 -14.01 20.96 6.39
C PRO A 409 -13.47 19.61 6.85
N TYR A 410 -13.19 18.74 5.89
CA TYR A 410 -12.61 17.45 6.16
C TYR A 410 -11.40 17.56 7.07
N ASN A 411 -11.46 16.83 8.18
CA ASN A 411 -10.39 16.75 9.15
C ASN A 411 -9.92 15.30 9.22
N ALA A 412 -8.77 15.02 8.61
CA ALA A 412 -8.15 13.69 8.67
C ALA A 412 -7.85 13.22 10.11
N CYS A 413 -7.78 14.17 11.07
CA CYS A 413 -7.59 13.90 12.48
C CYS A 413 -8.89 13.86 13.29
N ALA A 414 -10.07 13.80 12.64
CA ALA A 414 -11.33 13.58 13.36
C ALA A 414 -11.30 12.20 14.08
N PRO A 415 -11.88 12.08 15.28
CA PRO A 415 -11.76 10.88 16.11
C PRO A 415 -12.09 9.57 15.38
N GLU A 416 -13.12 9.55 14.55
CA GLU A 416 -13.55 8.39 13.76
C GLU A 416 -12.48 7.92 12.77
N TYR A 417 -11.75 8.84 12.12
CA TYR A 417 -10.65 8.49 11.21
C TYR A 417 -9.42 8.02 11.98
N ILE A 418 -9.15 8.62 13.14
CA ILE A 418 -8.05 8.17 14.02
C ILE A 418 -8.29 6.74 14.52
N GLU A 419 -9.51 6.42 14.96
CA GLU A 419 -9.85 5.07 15.41
C GLU A 419 -9.82 4.07 14.25
N ALA A 420 -10.27 4.47 13.06
CA ALA A 420 -10.16 3.65 11.85
C ALA A 420 -8.69 3.37 11.50
N PHE A 421 -7.83 4.39 11.49
CA PHE A 421 -6.40 4.25 11.26
C PHE A 421 -5.75 3.31 12.29
N LYS A 422 -6.08 3.47 13.58
CA LYS A 422 -5.61 2.56 14.64
C LYS A 422 -6.06 1.12 14.40
N ALA A 423 -7.32 0.90 14.02
CA ALA A 423 -7.86 -0.43 13.76
C ALA A 423 -7.16 -1.10 12.56
N GLY A 424 -6.92 -0.35 11.48
CA GLY A 424 -6.17 -0.83 10.33
C GLY A 424 -4.71 -1.16 10.68
N LEU A 425 -4.06 -0.29 11.45
CA LEU A 425 -2.69 -0.49 11.94
C LEU A 425 -2.59 -1.75 12.82
N LEU A 426 -3.50 -1.92 13.79
CA LEU A 426 -3.56 -3.11 14.64
C LEU A 426 -3.77 -4.37 13.80
N ARG A 427 -4.70 -4.31 12.84
CA ARG A 427 -4.99 -5.45 11.97
C ARG A 427 -3.82 -5.83 11.08
N SER A 428 -3.00 -4.88 10.64
CA SER A 428 -1.79 -5.16 9.86
C SER A 428 -0.78 -6.03 10.61
N GLN A 429 -0.83 -6.07 11.94
CA GLN A 429 0.05 -6.92 12.74
C GLN A 429 -0.28 -8.39 12.49
N THR A 430 -1.57 -8.71 12.34
CA THR A 430 -2.10 -10.08 12.21
C THR A 430 -2.44 -10.49 10.78
N HIS A 431 -2.69 -9.53 9.88
CA HIS A 431 -3.09 -9.75 8.48
C HIS A 431 -2.08 -9.20 7.48
N TRP A 432 -0.81 -9.08 7.88
CA TRP A 432 0.26 -8.66 6.97
C TRP A 432 0.37 -9.62 5.80
N GLN A 433 0.29 -9.10 4.58
CA GLN A 433 0.50 -9.87 3.35
C GLN A 433 1.38 -9.09 2.36
N ARG A 434 1.93 -9.81 1.38
CA ARG A 434 2.61 -9.17 0.24
C ARG A 434 1.60 -8.35 -0.58
N GLN A 435 2.10 -7.43 -1.39
CA GLN A 435 1.29 -6.52 -2.19
C GLN A 435 0.40 -5.53 -1.41
N GLN A 436 0.31 -5.55 -0.07
CA GLN A 436 -0.44 -4.52 0.67
C GLN A 436 0.21 -3.12 0.62
N GLY A 437 1.40 -3.00 0.02
CA GLY A 437 1.99 -1.70 -0.35
C GLY A 437 1.14 -0.90 -1.34
N TRP A 438 0.22 -1.54 -2.07
CA TRP A 438 -0.75 -0.87 -2.94
C TRP A 438 -1.77 0.00 -2.17
N PHE A 439 -1.91 -0.21 -0.85
CA PHE A 439 -2.73 0.63 0.00
C PHE A 439 -2.15 2.03 0.23
N ALA A 440 -0.94 2.31 -0.28
CA ALA A 440 -0.35 3.66 -0.30
C ALA A 440 -1.29 4.69 -0.96
N HIS A 441 -2.09 4.27 -1.93
CA HIS A 441 -3.10 5.14 -2.57
C HIS A 441 -4.10 5.69 -1.54
N PHE A 442 -4.69 4.81 -0.72
CA PHE A 442 -5.65 5.18 0.32
C PHE A 442 -5.02 6.05 1.40
N PHE A 443 -3.73 5.80 1.73
CA PHE A 443 -2.95 6.69 2.62
C PHE A 443 -2.92 8.13 2.11
N HIS A 444 -2.63 8.33 0.84
CA HIS A 444 -2.57 9.67 0.26
C HIS A 444 -3.96 10.29 0.00
N GLN A 445 -5.00 9.49 -0.21
CA GLN A 445 -6.39 9.98 -0.26
C GLN A 445 -6.85 10.50 1.11
N TRP A 446 -6.67 9.70 2.17
CA TRP A 446 -7.00 10.09 3.55
C TRP A 446 -6.19 11.31 4.01
N ALA A 447 -4.86 11.25 3.89
CA ALA A 447 -3.98 12.30 4.39
C ALA A 447 -3.98 13.56 3.51
N GLY A 448 -4.23 13.42 2.20
CA GLY A 448 -4.18 14.50 1.21
C GLY A 448 -5.48 15.28 1.05
N GLY A 449 -6.54 14.91 1.78
CA GLY A 449 -7.85 15.59 1.74
C GLY A 449 -8.80 15.11 0.64
N MET A 450 -8.42 14.11 -0.16
CA MET A 450 -9.23 13.50 -1.21
C MET A 450 -9.84 12.19 -0.71
N ASN A 451 -10.53 12.24 0.43
CA ASN A 451 -11.03 11.05 1.13
C ASN A 451 -12.34 10.54 0.51
N TYR A 452 -12.25 9.89 -0.65
CA TYR A 452 -13.41 9.37 -1.36
C TYR A 452 -14.05 8.16 -0.67
N ASN A 453 -13.31 7.45 0.20
CA ASN A 453 -13.79 6.22 0.86
C ASN A 453 -14.13 6.41 2.34
N GLY A 454 -14.11 7.64 2.84
CA GLY A 454 -14.38 7.99 4.24
C GLY A 454 -13.50 7.21 5.22
N ILE A 455 -14.14 6.45 6.12
CA ILE A 455 -13.48 5.68 7.16
C ILE A 455 -12.58 4.58 6.58
N ASN A 456 -12.91 4.05 5.41
CA ASN A 456 -12.13 2.98 4.77
C ASN A 456 -10.76 3.48 4.31
N ASP A 457 -10.62 4.74 3.87
CA ASP A 457 -9.32 5.28 3.50
C ASP A 457 -8.42 5.34 4.73
N ALA A 458 -8.91 5.87 5.86
CA ALA A 458 -8.15 5.92 7.11
C ALA A 458 -7.77 4.51 7.61
N TYR A 459 -8.69 3.55 7.53
CA TYR A 459 -8.42 2.16 7.88
C TYR A 459 -7.33 1.52 7.02
N LEU A 460 -7.44 1.63 5.69
CA LEU A 460 -6.45 1.09 4.76
C LEU A 460 -5.12 1.87 4.82
N SER A 461 -5.14 3.13 5.25
CA SER A 461 -3.96 3.94 5.57
C SER A 461 -3.19 3.35 6.76
N GLY A 462 -3.89 2.98 7.82
CA GLY A 462 -3.28 2.28 8.96
C GLY A 462 -2.69 0.93 8.55
N ALA A 463 -3.43 0.19 7.72
CA ALA A 463 -2.97 -1.07 7.14
C ALA A 463 -1.67 -0.91 6.34
N PHE A 464 -1.60 0.11 5.47
CA PHE A 464 -0.43 0.45 4.68
C PHE A 464 0.79 0.77 5.53
N VAL A 465 0.64 1.64 6.54
CA VAL A 465 1.76 2.08 7.38
C VAL A 465 2.30 0.91 8.22
N GLY A 466 1.42 0.08 8.78
CA GLY A 466 1.83 -1.13 9.47
C GLY A 466 2.46 -2.15 8.53
N TRP A 467 1.96 -2.27 7.31
CA TRP A 467 2.60 -3.08 6.28
C TRP A 467 4.03 -2.60 5.97
N MET A 468 4.21 -1.29 5.76
CA MET A 468 5.49 -0.68 5.40
C MET A 468 6.56 -0.94 6.47
N THR A 469 6.22 -0.69 7.73
CA THR A 469 7.17 -0.86 8.85
C THR A 469 7.64 -2.32 8.99
N LYS A 470 6.71 -3.28 8.88
CA LYS A 470 7.04 -4.71 8.84
C LYS A 470 7.83 -5.12 7.59
N ALA A 471 7.52 -4.54 6.42
CA ALA A 471 8.28 -4.80 5.20
C ALA A 471 9.75 -4.35 5.33
N ILE A 472 10.01 -3.15 5.85
CA ILE A 472 11.37 -2.63 6.11
C ILE A 472 12.11 -3.53 7.10
N LEU A 473 11.43 -3.97 8.17
CA LEU A 473 12.00 -4.91 9.12
C LEU A 473 12.38 -6.23 8.46
N ALA A 474 11.48 -6.81 7.67
CA ALA A 474 11.71 -8.09 6.99
C ALA A 474 12.92 -8.03 6.05
N VAL A 475 13.09 -6.96 5.26
CA VAL A 475 14.26 -6.80 4.38
C VAL A 475 15.53 -6.52 5.18
N SER A 476 15.45 -5.71 6.24
CA SER A 476 16.60 -5.42 7.10
C SER A 476 17.14 -6.68 7.79
N LEU A 477 16.26 -7.50 8.37
CA LEU A 477 16.63 -8.78 8.97
C LEU A 477 17.11 -9.78 7.93
N GLY A 478 16.42 -9.83 6.79
CA GLY A 478 16.82 -10.61 5.63
C GLY A 478 18.27 -10.32 5.27
N GLU A 479 18.64 -9.08 4.99
CA GLU A 479 20.01 -8.71 4.60
C GLU A 479 21.04 -8.89 5.72
N MET A 480 20.65 -8.79 6.99
CA MET A 480 21.55 -9.07 8.11
C MET A 480 22.19 -10.47 8.02
N ARG A 481 21.54 -11.46 7.35
CA ARG A 481 22.10 -12.81 7.11
C ARG A 481 23.49 -12.82 6.47
N TYR A 482 23.82 -11.78 5.70
CA TYR A 482 25.11 -11.63 5.01
C TYR A 482 26.24 -11.17 5.92
N CYS A 483 25.95 -10.86 7.19
CA CYS A 483 26.96 -10.43 8.15
C CYS A 483 28.13 -11.42 8.26
N LYS A 484 27.86 -12.72 8.08
CA LYS A 484 28.86 -13.78 8.14
C LYS A 484 29.95 -13.65 7.05
N ASP A 485 29.58 -13.13 5.88
CA ASP A 485 30.46 -13.07 4.72
C ASP A 485 31.06 -11.66 4.55
N TYR A 486 30.32 -10.62 4.94
CA TYR A 486 30.67 -9.23 4.61
C TYR A 486 30.90 -8.33 5.83
N LYS A 487 30.35 -8.64 7.00
CA LYS A 487 30.50 -7.79 8.19
C LYS A 487 31.77 -8.15 8.96
N LYS A 488 32.81 -7.35 8.78
CA LYS A 488 34.01 -7.36 9.64
C LYS A 488 33.61 -7.09 11.09
N ASN A 489 34.32 -7.75 12.01
CA ASN A 489 34.16 -7.54 13.46
C ASN A 489 32.71 -7.82 13.93
N MET A 490 32.10 -8.87 13.39
CA MET A 490 30.78 -9.31 13.82
C MET A 490 30.81 -9.71 15.30
N MET A 491 29.91 -9.11 16.09
CA MET A 491 29.80 -9.39 17.51
C MET A 491 29.14 -10.76 17.78
N VAL A 492 29.48 -11.38 18.92
CA VAL A 492 28.98 -12.71 19.31
C VAL A 492 27.46 -12.78 19.49
N ASP A 493 26.80 -11.65 19.74
CA ASP A 493 25.35 -11.55 19.96
C ASP A 493 24.51 -11.48 18.69
N LEU A 494 25.11 -11.26 17.51
CA LEU A 494 24.34 -10.96 16.30
C LEU A 494 23.41 -12.12 15.89
N TRP A 495 23.96 -13.32 15.69
CA TRP A 495 23.16 -14.52 15.34
C TRP A 495 22.19 -14.96 16.45
N PRO A 496 22.62 -14.95 17.74
CA PRO A 496 21.71 -15.16 18.86
C PRO A 496 20.55 -14.16 18.87
N THR A 497 20.78 -12.88 18.59
CA THR A 497 19.72 -11.86 18.54
C THR A 497 18.72 -12.17 17.43
N LEU A 498 19.18 -12.44 16.20
CA LEU A 498 18.30 -12.83 15.08
C LEU A 498 17.48 -14.09 15.40
N THR A 499 18.07 -15.02 16.15
CA THR A 499 17.39 -16.24 16.59
C THR A 499 16.35 -15.96 17.68
N THR A 500 16.71 -15.13 18.66
CA THR A 500 15.86 -14.74 19.81
C THR A 500 14.61 -14.01 19.35
N MET A 501 14.74 -13.12 18.36
CA MET A 501 13.62 -12.32 17.83
C MET A 501 12.40 -13.17 17.42
N MET A 502 12.62 -14.42 17.00
CA MET A 502 11.57 -15.32 16.51
C MET A 502 11.34 -16.53 17.43
N GLY A 503 12.37 -16.93 18.17
CA GLY A 503 12.38 -18.16 18.95
C GLY A 503 12.70 -19.41 18.12
N GLU A 504 13.24 -20.43 18.78
CA GLU A 504 13.66 -21.70 18.15
C GLU A 504 12.50 -22.40 17.42
N THR A 505 11.30 -22.40 18.01
CA THR A 505 10.12 -23.08 17.47
C THR A 505 9.75 -22.54 16.09
N LYS A 506 9.66 -21.20 15.94
CA LYS A 506 9.30 -20.57 14.67
C LYS A 506 10.38 -20.72 13.60
N TRP A 507 11.65 -20.65 13.99
CA TRP A 507 12.74 -20.98 13.06
C TRP A 507 12.64 -22.41 12.56
N ARG A 508 12.26 -23.37 13.41
CA ARG A 508 12.10 -24.77 13.01
C ARG A 508 10.93 -24.95 12.06
N GLU A 509 9.79 -24.30 12.33
CA GLU A 509 8.61 -24.30 11.46
C GLU A 509 8.93 -23.76 10.06
N VAL A 510 9.61 -22.61 9.97
CA VAL A 510 9.83 -21.93 8.69
C VAL A 510 11.04 -22.47 7.91
N SER A 511 12.09 -22.89 8.62
CA SER A 511 13.38 -23.22 7.99
C SER A 511 13.89 -24.63 8.23
N GLY A 512 13.27 -25.39 9.13
CA GLY A 512 13.79 -26.66 9.64
C GLY A 512 14.96 -26.52 10.63
N ASN A 513 15.49 -25.31 10.84
CA ASN A 513 16.62 -25.04 11.75
C ASN A 513 16.16 -24.50 13.09
N LYS A 514 16.96 -24.69 14.14
CA LYS A 514 16.70 -24.16 15.48
C LYS A 514 17.10 -22.68 15.67
N HIS A 515 17.76 -22.11 14.67
CA HIS A 515 18.34 -20.78 14.71
C HIS A 515 18.07 -20.04 13.40
N ALA A 516 18.43 -18.76 13.37
CA ALA A 516 18.29 -17.93 12.18
C ALA A 516 18.93 -18.57 10.93
N SER A 517 18.19 -18.50 9.82
CA SER A 517 18.56 -19.11 8.54
C SER A 517 19.46 -18.20 7.71
N THR A 518 20.22 -18.76 6.77
CA THR A 518 20.90 -17.97 5.72
C THR A 518 20.05 -17.77 4.47
N VAL A 519 18.80 -18.25 4.46
CA VAL A 519 17.84 -18.13 3.35
C VAL A 519 16.94 -16.93 3.59
N ARG A 520 16.95 -15.98 2.65
CA ARG A 520 16.23 -14.70 2.75
C ARG A 520 14.72 -14.87 2.93
N GLN A 521 14.11 -15.79 2.17
CA GLN A 521 12.66 -16.03 2.17
C GLN A 521 12.14 -16.45 3.54
N HIS A 522 12.98 -17.06 4.39
CA HIS A 522 12.57 -17.46 5.73
C HIS A 522 12.29 -16.24 6.62
N TYR A 523 13.07 -15.16 6.48
CA TYR A 523 12.82 -13.92 7.23
C TYR A 523 11.50 -13.26 6.83
N TYR A 524 11.13 -13.35 5.56
CA TYR A 524 9.86 -12.82 5.06
C TYR A 524 8.67 -13.60 5.61
N ALA A 525 8.73 -14.93 5.51
CA ALA A 525 7.71 -15.82 6.06
C ALA A 525 7.58 -15.69 7.58
N LEU A 526 8.66 -15.39 8.29
CA LEU A 526 8.63 -15.13 9.73
C LEU A 526 7.90 -13.83 10.03
N VAL A 527 8.25 -12.71 9.40
CA VAL A 527 7.57 -11.43 9.65
C VAL A 527 6.09 -11.46 9.25
N GLU A 528 5.72 -12.22 8.22
CA GLU A 528 4.33 -12.53 7.86
C GLU A 528 3.54 -13.19 9.02
N GLN A 529 4.22 -13.92 9.90
CA GLN A 529 3.64 -14.71 11.00
C GLN A 529 3.88 -14.10 12.38
N MET A 530 4.27 -12.82 12.45
CA MET A 530 4.57 -12.16 13.72
C MET A 530 3.58 -11.07 14.07
N ASN A 531 3.09 -11.12 15.30
CA ASN A 531 2.36 -10.05 15.93
C ASN A 531 3.35 -9.20 16.75
N VAL A 532 3.84 -8.12 16.14
CA VAL A 532 4.75 -7.15 16.78
C VAL A 532 4.22 -5.75 16.56
N ASP A 533 4.35 -4.92 17.59
CA ASP A 533 3.89 -3.53 17.53
C ASP A 533 4.93 -2.58 16.93
N THR A 534 4.54 -1.33 16.72
CA THR A 534 5.41 -0.29 16.14
C THR A 534 6.58 0.08 17.05
N ILE A 535 6.46 -0.02 18.38
CA ILE A 535 7.55 0.27 19.32
C ILE A 535 8.62 -0.82 19.21
N GLU A 536 8.22 -2.09 19.23
CA GLU A 536 9.09 -3.24 19.07
C GLU A 536 9.82 -3.20 17.72
N ILE A 537 9.10 -2.91 16.62
CA ILE A 537 9.68 -2.74 15.29
C ILE A 537 10.69 -1.58 15.29
N ALA A 538 10.38 -0.43 15.90
CA ALA A 538 11.29 0.71 15.97
C ALA A 538 12.62 0.36 16.68
N LEU A 539 12.55 -0.42 17.77
CA LEU A 539 13.73 -0.87 18.51
C LEU A 539 14.56 -1.86 17.68
N ALA A 540 13.91 -2.82 17.02
CA ALA A 540 14.58 -3.77 16.14
C ALA A 540 15.28 -3.08 14.95
N LEU A 541 14.62 -2.11 14.33
CA LEU A 541 15.18 -1.32 13.23
C LEU A 541 16.31 -0.40 13.71
N THR A 542 16.20 0.18 14.91
CA THR A 542 17.30 0.95 15.52
C THR A 542 18.53 0.07 15.78
N TRP A 543 18.31 -1.17 16.22
CA TRP A 543 19.38 -2.16 16.33
C TRP A 543 19.96 -2.51 14.96
N CYS A 544 19.12 -2.76 13.95
CA CYS A 544 19.58 -3.02 12.57
C CYS A 544 20.44 -1.87 12.03
N LYS A 545 20.01 -0.62 12.21
CA LYS A 545 20.79 0.58 11.87
C LYS A 545 22.19 0.52 12.47
N LYS A 546 22.29 0.33 13.80
CA LYS A 546 23.58 0.21 14.50
C LYS A 546 24.46 -0.90 13.90
N GLN A 547 23.85 -2.05 13.59
CA GLN A 547 24.57 -3.16 12.97
C GLN A 547 25.01 -2.83 11.55
N PHE A 548 24.21 -2.14 10.75
CA PHE A 548 24.57 -1.74 9.38
C PHE A 548 25.60 -0.60 9.31
N SER A 549 25.66 0.26 10.32
CA SER A 549 26.63 1.37 10.38
C SER A 549 28.08 0.94 10.61
N THR A 550 28.37 -0.35 10.83
CA THR A 550 29.72 -0.81 11.21
C THR A 550 30.15 -2.06 10.47
N GLY A 551 31.42 -2.14 10.05
CA GLY A 551 32.05 -3.38 9.63
C GLY A 551 31.69 -3.93 8.24
N TRP A 552 30.72 -3.37 7.51
CA TRP A 552 30.28 -3.88 6.19
C TRP A 552 31.20 -3.55 5.00
N GLY A 553 32.31 -2.84 5.24
CA GLY A 553 33.23 -2.42 4.18
C GLY A 553 32.59 -1.45 3.18
N THR A 554 33.07 -1.46 1.94
CA THR A 554 32.55 -0.63 0.81
C THR A 554 31.40 -1.31 0.05
N SER A 555 30.97 -2.51 0.47
CA SER A 555 29.90 -3.25 -0.18
C SER A 555 28.54 -2.64 0.15
N THR A 556 28.02 -1.81 -0.75
CA THR A 556 26.71 -1.16 -0.62
C THR A 556 25.53 -2.11 -0.87
N SER A 557 25.74 -3.26 -1.50
CA SER A 557 24.66 -4.16 -1.92
C SER A 557 24.16 -5.12 -0.85
N PHE A 558 24.96 -5.44 0.17
CA PHE A 558 24.66 -6.49 1.16
C PHE A 558 24.64 -5.99 2.61
N GLY A 559 24.62 -4.68 2.81
CA GLY A 559 24.64 -4.00 4.12
C GLY A 559 25.24 -2.60 4.02
N GLY A 560 25.71 -2.05 5.15
CA GLY A 560 26.39 -0.75 5.17
C GLY A 560 25.45 0.46 5.29
N THR A 561 25.93 1.63 4.87
CA THR A 561 25.26 2.93 5.11
C THR A 561 23.86 3.03 4.52
N ASN A 562 23.63 2.47 3.32
CA ASN A 562 22.32 2.52 2.67
C ASN A 562 21.27 1.69 3.45
N TRP A 563 21.67 0.52 3.94
CA TRP A 563 20.83 -0.32 4.79
C TRP A 563 20.64 0.28 6.18
N ALA A 564 21.65 0.98 6.70
CA ALA A 564 21.53 1.73 7.95
C ALA A 564 20.53 2.89 7.82
N GLU A 565 20.55 3.61 6.70
CA GLU A 565 19.57 4.66 6.40
C GLU A 565 18.17 4.08 6.24
N CYS A 566 18.03 2.96 5.53
CA CYS A 566 16.76 2.24 5.41
C CYS A 566 16.16 1.87 6.77
N ALA A 567 16.95 1.21 7.62
CA ALA A 567 16.53 0.86 8.96
C ALA A 567 16.22 2.10 9.81
N SER A 568 16.98 3.19 9.64
CA SER A 568 16.70 4.47 10.31
C SER A 568 15.36 5.06 9.91
N ARG A 569 15.02 5.07 8.60
CA ARG A 569 13.75 5.59 8.10
C ARG A 569 12.57 4.77 8.58
N GLY A 570 12.65 3.44 8.52
CA GLY A 570 11.60 2.60 9.08
C GLY A 570 11.40 2.81 10.58
N ALA A 571 12.49 2.97 11.35
CA ALA A 571 12.38 3.30 12.77
C ALA A 571 11.75 4.68 13.02
N ASN A 572 12.01 5.66 12.15
CA ASN A 572 11.38 6.97 12.23
C ASN A 572 9.89 6.94 11.89
N VAL A 573 9.47 6.17 10.88
CA VAL A 573 8.05 5.93 10.58
C VAL A 573 7.34 5.34 11.81
N CYS A 574 7.92 4.33 12.46
CA CYS A 574 7.34 3.78 13.68
C CYS A 574 7.20 4.83 14.80
N LYS A 575 8.19 5.72 14.97
CA LYS A 575 8.14 6.79 15.96
C LYS A 575 7.09 7.84 15.65
N SER A 576 6.97 8.27 14.38
CA SER A 576 5.96 9.24 13.95
C SER A 576 4.55 8.68 14.08
N VAL A 577 4.35 7.38 13.79
CA VAL A 577 3.09 6.68 14.10
C VAL A 577 2.77 6.80 15.58
N ASN A 578 3.70 6.45 16.46
CA ASN A 578 3.45 6.52 17.90
C ASN A 578 3.17 7.95 18.37
N ALA A 579 3.88 8.95 17.85
CA ALA A 579 3.63 10.36 18.14
C ALA A 579 2.21 10.79 17.71
N PHE A 580 1.79 10.39 16.51
CA PHE A 580 0.45 10.63 15.98
C PHE A 580 -0.64 9.94 16.81
N LEU A 581 -0.42 8.69 17.22
CA LEU A 581 -1.40 7.97 18.05
C LEU A 581 -1.57 8.57 19.46
N VAL A 582 -0.50 9.15 20.02
CA VAL A 582 -0.52 9.80 21.34
C VAL A 582 -1.15 11.18 21.27
N ASN A 583 -0.87 11.95 20.22
CA ASN A 583 -1.35 13.31 20.04
C ASN A 583 -1.84 13.52 18.59
N PRO A 584 -3.03 12.99 18.23
CA PRO A 584 -3.52 13.02 16.86
C PRO A 584 -3.94 14.44 16.47
N ASN A 585 -3.12 15.09 15.66
CA ASN A 585 -3.39 16.42 15.12
C ASN A 585 -2.67 16.60 13.77
N GLN A 586 -2.90 17.73 13.10
CA GLN A 586 -2.35 17.96 11.76
C GLN A 586 -0.82 18.01 11.74
N GLU A 587 -0.17 18.48 12.81
CA GLU A 587 1.30 18.54 12.91
C GLU A 587 1.89 17.13 12.95
N THR A 588 1.42 16.28 13.86
CA THR A 588 1.89 14.89 13.98
C THR A 588 1.51 14.03 12.78
N LEU A 589 0.37 14.32 12.12
CA LEU A 589 0.00 13.70 10.84
C LEU A 589 0.96 14.10 9.73
N ASN A 590 1.32 15.39 9.62
CA ASN A 590 2.28 15.88 8.63
C ASN A 590 3.68 15.27 8.83
N GLU A 591 4.11 15.10 10.08
CA GLU A 591 5.34 14.37 10.40
C GLU A 591 5.29 12.91 9.93
N LEU A 592 4.16 12.23 10.18
CA LEU A 592 3.94 10.86 9.71
C LEU A 592 3.99 10.77 8.18
N ILE A 593 3.29 11.66 7.47
CA ILE A 593 3.30 11.74 6.00
C ILE A 593 4.73 11.98 5.50
N GLY A 594 5.48 12.88 6.14
CA GLY A 594 6.87 13.17 5.82
C GLY A 594 7.77 11.95 5.90
N GLU A 595 7.75 11.22 7.02
CA GLU A 595 8.58 10.02 7.19
C GLU A 595 8.16 8.87 6.29
N VAL A 596 6.85 8.67 6.04
CA VAL A 596 6.33 7.67 5.09
C VAL A 596 6.82 7.97 3.68
N ASN A 597 6.74 9.24 3.24
CA ASN A 597 7.23 9.66 1.93
C ASN A 597 8.75 9.51 1.81
N LEU A 598 9.52 9.82 2.86
CA LEU A 598 10.97 9.61 2.87
C LEU A 598 11.33 8.12 2.79
N ALA A 599 10.61 7.25 3.52
CA ALA A 599 10.79 5.81 3.44
C ALA A 599 10.44 5.23 2.06
N LYS A 600 9.38 5.75 1.42
CA LYS A 600 8.98 5.41 0.05
C LYS A 600 10.02 5.88 -0.97
N ASN A 601 10.46 7.14 -0.89
CA ASN A 601 11.48 7.71 -1.79
C ASN A 601 12.82 6.95 -1.71
N LEU A 602 13.17 6.44 -0.53
CA LEU A 602 14.35 5.60 -0.36
C LEU A 602 14.26 4.32 -1.20
N GLU A 603 13.07 3.78 -1.43
CA GLU A 603 12.89 2.64 -2.33
C GLU A 603 13.06 3.05 -3.80
N HIS A 604 12.39 4.12 -4.23
CA HIS A 604 12.48 4.61 -5.61
C HIS A 604 13.93 4.90 -6.03
N ASN A 605 14.71 5.52 -5.14
CA ASN A 605 16.08 5.95 -5.45
C ASN A 605 17.15 4.94 -5.01
N GLY A 606 16.84 4.09 -4.04
CA GLY A 606 17.78 3.12 -3.47
C GLY A 606 17.76 1.75 -4.14
N GLY A 607 16.73 1.45 -4.94
CA GLY A 607 16.62 0.25 -5.76
C GLY A 607 16.37 -1.04 -4.97
N PHE A 608 15.27 -1.73 -5.28
CA PHE A 608 15.01 -3.15 -5.00
C PHE A 608 14.63 -3.58 -3.58
N LEU A 609 14.41 -2.66 -2.64
CA LEU A 609 13.97 -3.00 -1.27
C LEU A 609 12.60 -3.68 -1.28
N TYR A 610 11.61 -2.97 -1.83
CA TYR A 610 10.23 -3.46 -1.87
C TYR A 610 9.91 -4.33 -3.07
N ASP A 611 10.78 -4.40 -4.09
CA ASP A 611 10.67 -5.36 -5.21
C ASP A 611 10.58 -6.84 -4.76
N LYS A 612 10.87 -7.11 -3.48
CA LYS A 612 10.71 -8.42 -2.85
C LYS A 612 9.26 -8.73 -2.46
N PHE A 613 8.43 -7.70 -2.34
CA PHE A 613 7.04 -7.77 -1.86
C PHE A 613 6.02 -7.16 -2.81
N LEU A 614 6.41 -6.21 -3.67
CA LEU A 614 5.53 -5.54 -4.63
C LEU A 614 6.30 -5.03 -5.85
N SER A 615 5.61 -4.58 -6.89
CA SER A 615 6.26 -3.89 -8.02
C SER A 615 6.38 -2.39 -7.75
N GLN A 616 7.45 -1.75 -8.21
CA GLN A 616 7.63 -0.29 -8.19
C GLN A 616 6.37 0.52 -8.56
N LYS A 617 5.55 0.02 -9.51
CA LYS A 617 4.30 0.65 -9.92
C LYS A 617 3.35 0.99 -8.77
N ALA A 618 3.33 0.22 -7.67
CA ALA A 618 2.42 0.49 -6.55
C ALA A 618 2.68 1.87 -5.94
N PHE A 619 3.97 2.23 -5.81
CA PHE A 619 4.34 3.54 -5.30
C PHE A 619 4.23 4.61 -6.37
N ASP A 620 4.49 4.29 -7.64
CA ASP A 620 4.26 5.22 -8.76
C ASP A 620 2.79 5.66 -8.86
N TYR A 621 1.83 4.82 -8.48
CA TYR A 621 0.40 5.14 -8.44
C TYR A 621 -0.10 5.79 -7.13
N SER A 622 0.81 6.02 -6.18
CA SER A 622 0.51 6.64 -4.89
C SER A 622 1.25 7.97 -4.66
N SER A 623 2.35 8.20 -5.37
CA SER A 623 3.24 9.34 -5.17
C SER A 623 3.04 10.38 -6.26
N LEU A 624 2.37 11.49 -5.93
CA LEU A 624 2.31 12.64 -6.82
C LEU A 624 3.73 13.17 -7.07
N HIS A 625 4.29 12.85 -8.23
CA HIS A 625 5.54 13.42 -8.72
C HIS A 625 5.23 14.26 -9.95
N SER A 626 5.38 15.58 -9.82
CA SER A 626 5.47 16.49 -10.95
C SER A 626 6.86 16.38 -11.58
N SER A 627 7.12 15.29 -12.30
CA SER A 627 8.22 15.33 -13.28
C SER A 627 7.76 16.24 -14.40
N GLY A 628 8.25 17.49 -14.44
CA GLY A 628 7.83 18.51 -15.39
C GLY A 628 7.62 17.94 -16.80
N THR A 629 6.51 18.35 -17.41
CA THR A 629 5.96 17.95 -18.72
C THR A 629 5.11 16.65 -18.72
N ASP A 630 3.79 16.87 -18.67
CA ASP A 630 2.66 16.08 -19.19
C ASP A 630 2.27 14.70 -18.62
N ASN A 631 3.06 14.07 -17.75
CA ASN A 631 2.60 12.87 -17.03
C ASN A 631 2.73 13.06 -15.52
N GLN A 632 1.64 13.48 -14.88
CA GLN A 632 1.54 13.39 -13.42
C GLN A 632 1.65 11.92 -13.03
N LYS A 633 2.79 11.52 -12.46
CA LYS A 633 2.93 10.23 -11.79
C LYS A 633 2.27 10.39 -10.41
N GLY A 634 1.59 9.36 -9.91
CA GLY A 634 0.95 9.40 -8.58
C GLY A 634 -0.53 9.09 -8.51
N LEU A 635 -1.18 8.86 -9.65
CA LEU A 635 -2.58 8.44 -9.76
C LEU A 635 -2.69 7.31 -10.77
N PHE A 636 -3.72 6.48 -10.63
CA PHE A 636 -3.95 5.40 -11.59
C PHE A 636 -4.20 5.97 -12.99
N SER A 637 -3.54 5.37 -13.97
CA SER A 637 -3.76 5.65 -15.39
C SER A 637 -5.08 5.06 -15.91
N HIS A 638 -5.52 5.52 -17.07
CA HIS A 638 -6.65 4.93 -17.81
C HIS A 638 -6.20 3.78 -18.73
N SER A 639 -5.20 2.98 -18.35
CA SER A 639 -4.78 1.83 -19.15
C SER A 639 -5.41 0.54 -18.64
N PRO A 640 -5.55 -0.51 -19.49
CA PRO A 640 -6.01 -1.82 -19.05
C PRO A 640 -5.18 -2.40 -17.89
N ASP A 641 -3.85 -2.28 -17.97
CA ASP A 641 -2.93 -2.68 -16.88
C ASP A 641 -3.26 -1.97 -15.55
N SER A 642 -3.50 -0.67 -15.63
CA SER A 642 -3.81 0.17 -14.47
C SER A 642 -5.13 -0.23 -13.83
N LEU A 643 -6.15 -0.50 -14.67
CA LEU A 643 -7.43 -1.01 -14.20
C LEU A 643 -7.31 -2.39 -13.56
N ALA A 644 -6.49 -3.29 -14.13
CA ALA A 644 -6.19 -4.57 -13.51
C ALA A 644 -5.52 -4.40 -12.13
N TYR A 645 -4.63 -3.42 -11.97
CA TYR A 645 -4.05 -3.10 -10.66
C TYR A 645 -5.08 -2.53 -9.68
N MET A 646 -6.03 -1.69 -10.13
CA MET A 646 -7.12 -1.19 -9.28
C MET A 646 -7.98 -2.35 -8.77
N PHE A 647 -8.41 -3.26 -9.66
CA PHE A 647 -9.16 -4.46 -9.28
C PHE A 647 -8.41 -5.34 -8.29
N ARG A 648 -7.12 -5.62 -8.52
CA ARG A 648 -6.33 -6.41 -7.57
C ARG A 648 -6.16 -5.70 -6.23
N THR A 649 -6.00 -4.37 -6.24
CA THR A 649 -5.90 -3.57 -5.01
C THR A 649 -7.22 -3.63 -4.24
N TYR A 650 -8.36 -3.58 -4.94
CA TYR A 650 -9.69 -3.81 -4.35
C TYR A 650 -9.81 -5.20 -3.73
N GLU A 651 -9.41 -6.26 -4.43
CA GLU A 651 -9.46 -7.64 -3.90
C GLU A 651 -8.58 -7.80 -2.65
N LEU A 652 -7.37 -7.22 -2.66
CA LEU A 652 -6.49 -7.19 -1.50
C LEU A 652 -7.12 -6.40 -0.34
N ALA A 653 -7.77 -5.28 -0.61
CA ALA A 653 -8.42 -4.45 0.41
C ALA A 653 -9.65 -5.15 0.99
N SER A 654 -10.51 -5.75 0.16
CA SER A 654 -11.67 -6.51 0.61
C SER A 654 -11.25 -7.71 1.46
N GLU A 655 -10.25 -8.49 1.03
CA GLU A 655 -9.73 -9.56 1.86
C GLU A 655 -9.08 -9.03 3.15
N PHE A 656 -8.33 -7.93 3.07
CA PHE A 656 -7.77 -7.35 4.29
C PHE A 656 -8.88 -6.94 5.25
N MET A 657 -9.94 -6.29 4.82
CA MET A 657 -11.06 -5.86 5.68
C MET A 657 -11.88 -7.04 6.22
N ASP A 658 -12.04 -8.10 5.43
CA ASP A 658 -13.08 -9.12 5.66
C ASP A 658 -12.53 -10.49 6.01
N GLY A 659 -11.25 -10.72 5.70
CA GLY A 659 -10.59 -12.00 5.85
C GLY A 659 -10.35 -12.38 7.30
N ASP A 660 -10.14 -13.66 7.52
CA ASP A 660 -9.77 -14.18 8.83
C ASP A 660 -8.31 -13.84 9.17
N VAL A 661 -8.04 -13.77 10.47
CA VAL A 661 -6.69 -13.63 11.01
C VAL A 661 -5.82 -14.76 10.48
N ASN A 662 -4.58 -14.46 10.09
CA ASN A 662 -3.61 -15.50 9.78
C ASN A 662 -3.38 -16.36 11.02
N GLU A 663 -3.91 -17.59 11.03
CA GLU A 663 -3.81 -18.52 12.16
C GLU A 663 -2.37 -18.87 12.55
N LYS A 664 -1.41 -18.68 11.64
CA LYS A 664 0.02 -18.91 11.91
C LYS A 664 0.67 -17.74 12.65
N ASN A 665 -0.02 -16.61 12.75
CA ASN A 665 0.48 -15.42 13.39
C ASN A 665 0.59 -15.63 14.91
N ALA A 666 1.77 -15.31 15.45
CA ALA A 666 2.05 -15.47 16.87
C ALA A 666 2.81 -14.25 17.41
N VAL A 667 2.58 -13.94 18.68
CA VAL A 667 3.44 -13.03 19.44
C VAL A 667 4.81 -13.70 19.60
N PRO A 668 5.93 -12.99 19.37
CA PRO A 668 7.25 -13.54 19.63
C PRO A 668 7.39 -14.03 21.07
N ASN A 669 8.05 -15.17 21.27
CA ASN A 669 8.31 -15.69 22.62
C ASN A 669 9.22 -14.77 23.43
N ALA A 670 10.07 -13.99 22.76
CA ALA A 670 10.96 -13.03 23.39
C ALA A 670 10.27 -11.67 23.48
N ASP A 671 10.37 -11.02 24.65
CA ASP A 671 10.03 -9.61 24.80
C ASP A 671 11.10 -8.75 24.09
N TRP A 672 10.71 -8.16 22.96
CA TRP A 672 11.61 -7.35 22.13
C TRP A 672 12.05 -6.07 22.83
N ILE A 673 11.19 -5.47 23.65
CA ILE A 673 11.51 -4.27 24.41
C ILE A 673 12.65 -4.59 25.38
N THR A 674 12.51 -5.65 26.18
CA THR A 674 13.56 -6.11 27.10
C THR A 674 14.84 -6.50 26.36
N LEU A 675 14.73 -7.24 25.25
CA LEU A 675 15.88 -7.65 24.45
C LEU A 675 16.68 -6.46 23.89
N PHE A 676 16.04 -5.52 23.19
CA PHE A 676 16.74 -4.42 22.55
C PHE A 676 17.20 -3.35 23.53
N ASN A 677 16.50 -3.17 24.66
CA ASN A 677 17.00 -2.34 25.75
C ASN A 677 18.24 -2.95 26.40
N PHE A 678 18.26 -4.27 26.61
CA PHE A 678 19.44 -4.97 27.09
C PHE A 678 20.64 -4.79 26.15
N LEU A 679 20.45 -4.95 24.84
CA LEU A 679 21.52 -4.82 23.84
C LEU A 679 22.02 -3.38 23.66
N ARG A 680 21.28 -2.37 24.11
CA ARG A 680 21.67 -0.96 24.03
C ARG A 680 22.92 -0.71 24.88
N GLY A 681 23.95 -0.11 24.27
CA GLY A 681 25.22 0.16 24.95
C GLY A 681 26.12 -1.06 25.19
N LYS A 682 25.68 -2.29 24.88
CA LYS A 682 26.53 -3.48 24.97
C LYS A 682 27.45 -3.58 23.75
N GLY A 683 28.68 -4.01 24.00
CA GLY A 683 29.75 -4.12 23.01
C GLY A 683 30.80 -5.13 23.45
N ALA A 684 31.95 -5.15 22.76
CA ALA A 684 32.98 -6.16 22.96
C ALA A 684 33.45 -6.29 24.42
N SER A 685 33.65 -5.17 25.13
CA SER A 685 34.09 -5.18 26.53
C SER A 685 33.09 -5.90 27.45
N TYR A 686 31.79 -5.68 27.23
CA TYR A 686 30.74 -6.33 28.03
C TYR A 686 30.71 -7.84 27.79
N PHE A 687 30.70 -8.30 26.53
CA PHE A 687 30.63 -9.72 26.22
C PHE A 687 31.93 -10.49 26.52
N ARG A 688 33.04 -9.80 26.77
CA ARG A 688 34.25 -10.41 27.35
C ARG A 688 34.12 -10.71 28.83
N GLN A 689 33.28 -9.96 29.54
CA GLN A 689 33.03 -10.16 30.97
C GLN A 689 31.82 -11.06 31.22
N GLN A 690 30.85 -11.03 30.29
CA GLN A 690 29.56 -11.71 30.41
C GLN A 690 29.39 -12.64 29.20
N PHE A 691 29.68 -13.92 29.40
CA PHE A 691 29.68 -14.90 28.31
C PHE A 691 28.25 -15.20 27.88
N ILE A 692 27.97 -15.04 26.58
CA ILE A 692 26.60 -15.03 26.04
C ILE A 692 25.80 -16.30 26.32
N ALA A 693 26.43 -17.47 26.37
CA ALA A 693 25.73 -18.74 26.59
C ALA A 693 25.58 -19.13 28.08
N ASN A 694 26.20 -18.42 29.03
CA ASN A 694 26.28 -18.88 30.43
C ASN A 694 25.98 -17.81 31.50
N SER A 695 26.19 -16.52 31.22
CA SER A 695 26.00 -15.48 32.23
C SER A 695 24.53 -15.23 32.56
N LEU A 696 24.16 -15.27 33.84
CA LEU A 696 22.79 -14.98 34.31
C LEU A 696 22.36 -13.51 34.06
N GLU A 697 23.31 -12.60 33.85
CA GLU A 697 23.05 -11.19 33.51
C GLU A 697 22.49 -11.02 32.09
N ILE A 698 22.54 -12.07 31.28
CA ILE A 698 22.09 -12.07 29.88
C ILE A 698 20.68 -12.65 29.85
N PRO A 699 19.70 -11.99 29.19
CA PRO A 699 18.33 -12.48 29.11
C PRO A 699 18.26 -13.94 28.67
N GLU A 700 17.45 -14.73 29.36
CA GLU A 700 17.36 -16.19 29.16
C GLU A 700 17.14 -16.56 27.69
N ALA A 701 16.17 -15.92 27.03
CA ALA A 701 15.89 -16.16 25.62
C ALA A 701 17.11 -15.92 24.70
N LEU A 702 17.98 -14.96 25.03
CA LEU A 702 19.21 -14.68 24.28
C LEU A 702 20.30 -15.73 24.55
N ARG A 703 20.40 -16.23 25.79
CA ARG A 703 21.32 -17.33 26.14
C ARG A 703 20.92 -18.62 25.44
N ASP A 704 19.64 -18.96 25.47
CA ASP A 704 19.10 -20.16 24.83
C ASP A 704 19.32 -20.11 23.32
N ALA A 705 19.08 -18.94 22.71
CA ALA A 705 19.38 -18.70 21.30
C ALA A 705 20.89 -18.84 21.00
N ALA A 706 21.77 -18.39 21.89
CA ALA A 706 23.22 -18.59 21.75
C ALA A 706 23.61 -20.07 21.80
N VAL A 707 23.02 -20.84 22.72
CA VAL A 707 23.21 -22.29 22.80
C VAL A 707 22.71 -22.96 21.51
N ALA A 708 21.53 -22.58 21.01
CA ALA A 708 20.94 -23.12 19.79
C ALA A 708 21.75 -22.78 18.52
N CYS A 709 22.31 -21.57 18.44
CA CYS A 709 23.21 -21.17 17.35
C CYS A 709 24.51 -21.97 17.38
N GLY A 710 25.07 -22.18 18.57
CA GLY A 710 26.34 -22.86 18.74
C GLY A 710 27.57 -22.03 18.34
N PRO A 711 28.78 -22.56 18.60
CA PRO A 711 30.02 -21.78 18.49
C PRO A 711 30.34 -21.28 17.08
N LYS A 712 29.94 -22.04 16.06
CA LYS A 712 30.20 -21.72 14.65
C LYS A 712 29.66 -20.34 14.27
N TYR A 713 28.45 -20.01 14.71
CA TYR A 713 27.78 -18.75 14.38
C TYR A 713 28.23 -17.58 15.25
N MET A 714 28.66 -17.85 16.49
CA MET A 714 29.17 -16.82 17.40
C MET A 714 30.63 -16.43 17.12
N HIS A 715 31.44 -17.34 16.56
CA HIS A 715 32.85 -17.10 16.23
C HIS A 715 33.13 -17.21 14.73
N TRP A 716 32.34 -16.50 13.92
CA TRP A 716 32.50 -16.53 12.47
C TRP A 716 33.70 -15.68 12.04
N ASN A 717 34.81 -16.35 11.70
CA ASN A 717 36.11 -15.84 11.22
C ASN A 717 36.27 -14.29 11.17
N ASN A 718 36.37 -13.67 12.35
CA ASN A 718 36.54 -12.23 12.48
C ASN A 718 37.51 -11.91 13.63
N LYS A 719 37.85 -10.62 13.86
CA LYS A 719 38.83 -10.22 14.89
C LYS A 719 38.46 -10.65 16.33
N TYR A 720 37.18 -10.88 16.62
CA TYR A 720 36.70 -11.39 17.90
C TYR A 720 36.71 -12.92 17.99
N SER A 721 37.10 -13.59 16.90
CA SER A 721 37.38 -15.02 16.83
C SER A 721 38.89 -15.32 16.85
N THR A 722 39.73 -14.29 16.75
CA THR A 722 41.20 -14.37 16.82
C THR A 722 41.71 -13.97 18.21
N ALA A 723 42.92 -14.41 18.57
CA ALA A 723 43.49 -14.22 19.91
C ALA A 723 43.54 -12.75 20.37
N GLU A 724 43.93 -11.83 19.49
CA GLU A 724 44.02 -10.40 19.80
C GLU A 724 42.65 -9.72 19.70
N GLY A 725 41.81 -9.95 20.71
CA GLY A 725 40.47 -9.37 20.81
C GLY A 725 39.34 -10.37 20.98
N PHE A 726 39.65 -11.66 21.13
CA PHE A 726 38.71 -12.76 21.32
C PHE A 726 37.57 -12.41 22.29
N ILE A 727 36.33 -12.74 21.89
CA ILE A 727 35.16 -12.65 22.76
C ILE A 727 34.63 -14.07 22.99
N PRO A 728 34.72 -14.62 24.21
CA PRO A 728 34.24 -15.96 24.52
C PRO A 728 32.72 -16.09 24.40
N CYS A 729 32.25 -17.23 23.90
CA CYS A 729 30.82 -17.53 23.85
C CYS A 729 30.28 -18.22 25.12
N GLY A 730 31.14 -18.83 25.94
CA GLY A 730 30.76 -19.52 27.18
C GLY A 730 30.33 -20.98 27.01
N MET A 731 30.32 -21.53 25.78
CA MET A 731 29.97 -22.93 25.56
C MET A 731 31.15 -23.87 25.86
N SER A 732 30.92 -24.89 26.69
CA SER A 732 31.91 -25.93 27.03
C SER A 732 32.39 -26.75 25.82
N THR A 733 31.61 -26.76 24.73
CA THR A 733 31.92 -27.45 23.47
C THR A 733 32.69 -26.60 22.47
N CYS A 734 32.91 -25.30 22.73
CA CYS A 734 33.57 -24.39 21.80
C CYS A 734 35.09 -24.64 21.76
N LYS A 735 35.60 -25.16 20.63
CA LYS A 735 37.05 -25.36 20.40
C LYS A 735 37.85 -24.06 20.48
N LEU A 736 37.35 -22.98 19.88
CA LEU A 736 38.02 -21.68 19.90
C LEU A 736 38.10 -21.10 21.32
N CYS A 737 37.07 -21.26 22.16
CA CYS A 737 37.14 -20.87 23.58
C CYS A 737 38.15 -21.70 24.38
N LYS A 738 38.32 -22.99 24.03
CA LYS A 738 39.34 -23.86 24.63
C LYS A 738 40.74 -23.47 24.19
N GLU A 739 40.95 -23.24 22.90
CA GLU A 739 42.25 -22.81 22.32
C GLU A 739 42.72 -21.46 22.88
N ASN A 740 41.79 -20.58 23.27
CA ASN A 740 42.10 -19.31 23.91
C ASN A 740 42.09 -19.38 25.45
N ASP A 741 42.04 -20.58 26.05
CA ASP A 741 42.02 -20.87 27.51
C ASP A 741 40.95 -20.11 28.32
N VAL A 742 39.85 -19.70 27.70
CA VAL A 742 38.92 -18.77 28.36
C VAL A 742 38.14 -19.44 29.49
N LEU A 743 37.76 -20.70 29.32
CA LEU A 743 37.10 -21.47 30.36
C LEU A 743 38.03 -21.79 31.53
N VAL A 744 39.32 -22.01 31.27
CA VAL A 744 40.32 -22.23 32.33
C VAL A 744 40.53 -20.94 33.12
N MET A 745 40.58 -19.79 32.45
CA MET A 745 40.74 -18.49 33.10
C MET A 745 39.52 -18.07 33.91
N ASP A 746 38.30 -18.30 33.41
CA ASP A 746 37.06 -17.98 34.12
C ASP A 746 36.85 -18.91 35.34
N LEU A 747 37.09 -20.22 35.18
CA LEU A 747 37.01 -21.19 36.27
C LEU A 747 38.11 -21.00 37.33
N LYS A 748 39.34 -20.65 36.94
CA LYS A 748 40.46 -20.47 37.88
C LYS A 748 40.49 -19.07 38.51
N TYR A 749 40.07 -18.02 37.80
CA TYR A 749 40.31 -16.64 38.25
C TYR A 749 39.06 -15.75 38.24
N GLY A 750 37.88 -16.22 37.84
CA GLY A 750 36.64 -15.43 37.85
C GLY A 750 36.60 -14.25 36.87
N SER A 751 35.40 -13.70 36.65
CA SER A 751 35.10 -12.76 35.54
C SER A 751 35.95 -11.48 35.51
N VAL A 752 36.36 -10.96 36.67
CA VAL A 752 37.10 -9.68 36.80
C VAL A 752 38.58 -9.80 36.40
N SER A 753 39.18 -10.98 36.53
CA SER A 753 40.63 -11.17 36.31
C SER A 753 41.01 -11.45 34.86
N SER A 754 40.05 -11.78 34.00
CA SER A 754 40.27 -12.04 32.57
C SER A 754 40.73 -10.82 31.78
N GLN A 755 40.40 -9.60 32.23
CA GLN A 755 40.78 -8.34 31.56
C GLN A 755 42.28 -8.03 31.62
N LEU A 756 42.93 -8.32 32.75
CA LEU A 756 44.38 -8.14 32.93
C LEU A 756 45.22 -9.08 32.05
N LEU A 757 44.62 -10.17 31.58
CA LEU A 757 45.31 -11.27 30.94
C LEU A 757 45.17 -11.25 29.41
N THR A 758 44.58 -10.18 28.84
CA THR A 758 44.53 -9.96 27.39
C THR A 758 45.67 -9.05 26.93
N ASN A 759 46.29 -9.37 25.79
CA ASN A 759 47.43 -8.59 25.23
C ASN A 759 47.07 -7.13 24.86
N SER A 760 45.79 -6.79 24.81
CA SER A 760 45.25 -5.52 24.33
C SER A 760 45.22 -4.36 25.34
N TYR A 761 45.77 -4.51 26.55
CA TYR A 761 45.85 -3.45 27.58
C TYR A 761 47.30 -3.08 27.98
N PRO A 762 48.16 -2.62 27.05
CA PRO A 762 49.58 -2.33 27.36
C PRO A 762 49.80 -1.04 28.18
N GLU A 763 48.92 -0.03 28.08
CA GLU A 763 49.16 1.30 28.68
C GLU A 763 49.07 1.32 30.21
N VAL A 764 48.27 0.41 30.80
CA VAL A 764 48.12 0.29 32.25
C VAL A 764 49.39 -0.27 32.93
N PHE A 765 50.30 -0.86 32.15
CA PHE A 765 51.54 -1.48 32.64
C PHE A 765 52.78 -0.61 32.41
N MET A 766 52.65 0.59 31.85
CA MET A 766 53.75 1.55 31.74
C MET A 766 53.83 2.38 33.02
N ALA A 767 54.42 1.80 34.07
CA ALA A 767 54.60 2.44 35.35
C ALA A 767 55.56 3.66 35.24
N SER A 768 55.00 4.87 35.26
CA SER A 768 55.76 6.09 35.56
C SER A 768 54.92 7.03 36.42
N GLY A 769 55.16 6.99 37.74
CA GLY A 769 54.51 7.84 38.74
C GLY A 769 54.91 7.41 40.15
N LYS A 770 54.80 8.29 41.16
CA LYS A 770 55.03 7.89 42.58
C LYS A 770 53.84 7.13 43.18
N ASP A 771 52.70 7.18 42.51
CA ASP A 771 51.42 6.64 42.98
C ASP A 771 51.01 5.34 42.28
N VAL A 772 51.95 4.62 41.65
CA VAL A 772 51.70 3.32 41.01
C VAL A 772 52.36 2.18 41.80
N SER A 773 51.89 0.96 41.58
CA SER A 773 52.48 -0.28 42.11
C SER A 773 53.87 -0.52 41.51
N SER A 774 54.67 -1.32 42.18
CA SER A 774 56.06 -1.58 41.82
C SER A 774 56.22 -2.26 40.45
N LEU A 775 57.42 -2.17 39.89
CA LEU A 775 57.79 -2.92 38.67
C LEU A 775 57.64 -4.43 38.88
N GLU A 776 57.88 -4.92 40.09
CA GLU A 776 57.75 -6.31 40.49
C GLU A 776 56.29 -6.76 40.47
N SER A 777 55.36 -5.92 40.94
CA SER A 777 53.91 -6.16 40.88
C SER A 777 53.45 -6.34 39.43
N TYR A 778 53.92 -5.45 38.56
CA TYR A 778 53.62 -5.48 37.13
C TYR A 778 54.34 -6.62 36.40
N ALA A 779 55.56 -6.99 36.81
CA ALA A 779 56.31 -8.11 36.24
C ALA A 779 55.63 -9.45 36.53
N VAL A 780 55.18 -9.67 37.77
CA VAL A 780 54.38 -10.85 38.12
C VAL A 780 53.09 -10.87 37.31
N ALA A 781 52.35 -9.76 37.27
CA ALA A 781 51.14 -9.67 36.47
C ALA A 781 51.40 -9.94 34.97
N SER A 782 52.55 -9.53 34.42
CA SER A 782 52.95 -9.83 33.03
C SER A 782 53.22 -11.31 32.83
N LEU A 783 53.89 -11.99 33.76
CA LEU A 783 54.11 -13.45 33.68
C LEU A 783 52.79 -14.23 33.78
N LEU A 784 51.88 -13.78 34.65
CA LEU A 784 50.54 -14.34 34.75
C LEU A 784 49.76 -14.14 33.44
N ARG A 785 49.90 -12.99 32.79
CA ARG A 785 49.33 -12.68 31.46
C ARG A 785 49.92 -13.56 30.36
N GLU A 786 51.24 -13.76 30.37
CA GLU A 786 51.95 -14.63 29.41
C GLU A 786 51.74 -16.13 29.67
N LYS A 787 50.90 -16.50 30.65
CA LYS A 787 50.64 -17.89 31.07
C LYS A 787 51.90 -18.61 31.54
N LYS A 788 52.90 -17.86 31.99
CA LYS A 788 54.17 -18.33 32.53
C LYS A 788 54.06 -18.54 34.04
N TYR A 789 53.04 -19.32 34.45
CA TYR A 789 52.71 -19.50 35.88
C TYR A 789 53.85 -20.14 36.66
N GLN A 790 54.51 -21.15 36.07
CA GLN A 790 55.67 -21.81 36.65
C GLN A 790 56.90 -20.89 36.79
N ASP A 791 56.93 -19.77 36.07
CA ASP A 791 58.03 -18.81 36.13
C ASP A 791 57.82 -17.78 37.26
N VAL A 792 56.63 -17.73 37.87
CA VAL A 792 56.37 -16.91 39.06
C VAL A 792 56.87 -17.64 40.28
N THR A 793 58.10 -17.33 40.69
CA THR A 793 58.67 -17.88 41.93
C THR A 793 57.97 -17.35 43.18
N PRO A 794 58.05 -18.05 44.33
CA PRO A 794 57.54 -17.58 45.61
C PRO A 794 57.99 -16.15 45.96
N GLN A 795 59.29 -15.88 45.80
CA GLN A 795 59.87 -14.57 46.07
C GLN A 795 59.33 -13.49 45.12
N MET A 796 59.18 -13.81 43.83
CA MET A 796 58.63 -12.87 42.86
C MET A 796 57.19 -12.50 43.22
N TRP A 797 56.36 -13.47 43.60
CA TRP A 797 55.00 -13.19 44.04
C TRP A 797 54.97 -12.31 45.29
N ILE A 798 55.81 -12.59 46.31
CA ILE A 798 55.90 -11.77 47.53
C ILE A 798 56.34 -10.34 47.20
N ASN A 799 57.37 -10.17 46.38
CA ASN A 799 57.83 -8.85 45.94
C ASN A 799 56.73 -8.11 45.16
N GLY A 800 56.03 -8.83 44.28
CA GLY A 800 54.90 -8.28 43.54
C GLY A 800 53.72 -7.90 44.44
N TRP A 801 53.46 -8.65 45.50
CA TRP A 801 52.43 -8.36 46.49
C TRP A 801 52.78 -7.15 47.36
N ASN A 802 53.99 -7.15 47.93
CA ASN A 802 54.49 -6.06 48.77
C ASN A 802 54.65 -4.75 48.00
N GLY A 803 54.88 -4.84 46.69
CA GLY A 803 54.96 -3.70 45.80
C GLY A 803 53.61 -3.09 45.39
N LEU A 804 52.48 -3.63 45.82
CA LEU A 804 51.16 -3.05 45.53
C LEU A 804 50.97 -1.71 46.25
N ASN A 805 50.64 -0.65 45.50
CA ASN A 805 50.37 0.67 46.05
C ASN A 805 48.86 0.94 46.06
N LYS A 806 48.25 1.22 47.21
CA LYS A 806 46.80 1.49 47.32
C LYS A 806 46.33 2.74 46.56
N LEU A 807 47.25 3.66 46.26
CA LEU A 807 46.97 4.85 45.44
C LEU A 807 46.98 4.54 43.94
N ASP A 808 47.48 3.37 43.54
CA ASP A 808 47.42 2.90 42.16
C ASP A 808 45.97 2.65 41.77
N VAL A 809 45.54 3.30 40.69
CA VAL A 809 44.19 3.12 40.14
C VAL A 809 43.88 1.66 39.78
N THR A 810 44.92 0.85 39.58
CA THR A 810 44.84 -0.58 39.26
C THR A 810 44.94 -1.49 40.48
N TYR A 811 45.20 -0.95 41.68
CA TYR A 811 45.38 -1.73 42.91
C TYR A 811 44.28 -2.75 43.18
N PRO A 812 42.97 -2.41 43.07
CA PRO A 812 41.92 -3.40 43.31
C PRO A 812 42.05 -4.60 42.37
N LEU A 813 42.44 -4.36 41.11
CA LEU A 813 42.55 -5.36 40.07
C LEU A 813 43.83 -6.22 40.23
N LEU A 814 44.98 -5.60 40.49
CA LEU A 814 46.25 -6.30 40.72
C LEU A 814 46.22 -7.13 42.01
N SER A 815 45.68 -6.56 43.10
CA SER A 815 45.54 -7.27 44.36
C SER A 815 44.60 -8.48 44.23
N GLU A 816 43.48 -8.35 43.51
CA GLU A 816 42.59 -9.46 43.23
C GLU A 816 43.27 -10.56 42.38
N LEU A 817 44.01 -10.18 41.33
CA LEU A 817 44.75 -11.14 40.50
C LEU A 817 45.78 -11.93 41.31
N LEU A 818 46.60 -11.24 42.12
CA LEU A 818 47.64 -11.87 42.93
C LEU A 818 47.04 -12.77 44.03
N GLN A 819 45.96 -12.35 44.68
CA GLN A 819 45.25 -13.18 45.66
C GLN A 819 44.72 -14.47 45.04
N LYS A 820 44.13 -14.39 43.86
CA LYS A 820 43.60 -15.58 43.18
C LYS A 820 44.71 -16.50 42.70
N PHE A 821 45.80 -15.95 42.18
CA PHE A 821 46.98 -16.75 41.83
C PHE A 821 47.52 -17.50 43.04
N LEU A 822 47.68 -16.82 44.19
CA LEU A 822 48.12 -17.47 45.43
C LEU A 822 47.19 -18.62 45.81
N ARG A 823 45.87 -18.39 45.85
CA ARG A 823 44.89 -19.45 46.20
C ARG A 823 44.99 -20.67 45.28
N ASN A 824 45.18 -20.45 43.98
CA ASN A 824 45.32 -21.53 43.02
C ASN A 824 46.65 -22.28 43.19
N GLN A 825 47.76 -21.58 43.39
CA GLN A 825 49.05 -22.24 43.68
C GLN A 825 49.03 -23.00 45.01
N MET A 826 48.31 -22.49 46.02
CA MET A 826 48.10 -23.19 47.29
C MET A 826 47.32 -24.49 47.14
N SER A 827 46.43 -24.58 46.16
CA SER A 827 45.72 -25.82 45.84
C SER A 827 46.56 -26.77 44.98
N ASP A 828 47.30 -26.22 44.02
CA ASP A 828 47.91 -27.01 42.93
C ASP A 828 49.39 -27.38 43.21
N ASN A 829 50.10 -26.66 44.10
CA ASN A 829 51.54 -26.80 44.33
C ASN A 829 51.93 -26.55 45.80
N ASN A 830 51.87 -27.61 46.62
CA ASN A 830 52.23 -27.56 48.05
C ASN A 830 53.67 -27.08 48.27
N THR A 831 54.62 -27.50 47.43
CA THR A 831 56.03 -27.11 47.55
C THR A 831 56.23 -25.61 47.36
N TRP A 832 55.60 -25.03 46.33
CA TRP A 832 55.64 -23.57 46.09
C TRP A 832 55.04 -22.80 47.28
N THR A 833 53.98 -23.34 47.88
CA THR A 833 53.31 -22.74 49.04
C THR A 833 54.17 -22.77 50.30
N ASP A 834 54.82 -23.90 50.57
CA ASP A 834 55.75 -24.04 51.69
C ASP A 834 56.91 -23.05 51.56
N GLU A 835 57.39 -22.82 50.33
CA GLU A 835 58.42 -21.82 50.04
C GLU A 835 57.93 -20.38 50.26
N VAL A 836 56.71 -20.01 49.84
CA VAL A 836 56.12 -18.70 50.17
C VAL A 836 56.03 -18.51 51.68
N LEU A 837 55.52 -19.50 52.40
CA LEU A 837 55.39 -19.45 53.86
C LEU A 837 56.76 -19.36 54.56
N LYS A 838 57.78 -20.00 54.00
CA LYS A 838 59.16 -19.93 54.51
C LYS A 838 59.73 -18.52 54.33
N VAL A 839 59.62 -17.93 53.13
CA VAL A 839 60.09 -16.56 52.86
C VAL A 839 59.38 -15.56 53.77
N LEU A 840 58.06 -15.67 53.93
CA LEU A 840 57.29 -14.78 54.82
C LEU A 840 57.70 -14.92 56.30
N LYS A 841 58.13 -16.11 56.75
CA LYS A 841 58.65 -16.31 58.11
C LYS A 841 60.05 -15.71 58.28
N GLU A 842 60.87 -15.77 57.24
CA GLU A 842 62.24 -15.22 57.22
C GLU A 842 62.23 -13.69 57.15
N GLU A 843 61.22 -13.04 56.55
CA GLU A 843 61.10 -11.57 56.54
C GLU A 843 60.53 -10.96 57.84
N VAL A 844 59.82 -11.76 58.65
CA VAL A 844 59.21 -11.31 59.92
C VAL A 844 60.17 -11.46 61.11
N GLN A 845 61.23 -12.27 60.97
CA GLN A 845 62.33 -12.40 61.93
C GLN A 845 63.42 -11.38 61.65
#